data_AF-A6VEQ7-F1
#
_entry.id   AF-A6VEQ7-F1
#
_cell.length_a   1.000
_cell.length_b   1.000
_cell.length_c   1.000
_cell.angle_alpha   90.00
_cell.angle_beta   90.00
_cell.angle_gamma   90.00
#
_symmetry.space_group_name_H-M   'P 1'
#
loop_
_entity.id
_entity.type
_entity.pdbx_description
1 polymer ?
#
loop_
_entity_poly.entity_id
_entity_poly.type
_entity_poly.pdbx_seq_one_letter_code
_entity_poly.pdbx_strand_id
1 'polypeptide(L)'
;MRSKPLLPALLLVGAGLSPLAQASSDDSCYPDWSLVGGGACDTLPFLAPGNDTRANLRLLLADAGHWRLVEAPPSEEEKLEGYGLVPFGLFRLLPGDGSQPPAPPAASEAETAPPAPAPSPLAELARQMGAEALPEKIAGAEFFEGEGSRCRSNDQDSALAFLRQVRDAGLAEAETRALANSRLDLLGACGWEQEELGGVLAHGVESAEGKAFATYLEAAANFYSGRFDEAEQGFKALQDVSQPWLKETALYLQARTLLNAAQQNAFDDMGFPELQNVDKARLEQTRSALDAYLQAYPKGLYTASAKGLQRRVHWLAGDQKLLAQDYAAQFAEAEQGQRNMALEDLVQEVDNKLLTGIQLGDIQTPLLLAVADLVQMRAHDPSSPRNFNWETLQAQQASFAAHPELFAYLQAAYRFYVDQDPAKTLEALPQKVGSLDYVGFSQQTLRGLALEQQKDWKAAESLWLELLPQAAQPYQKGQLQLALALNYERSGQLEKVFAEASPVKEPLLRSILLRNVADAELLRRQVRQGATAEEGDTALFTLLYKDLRRSRFADFGKDFALLGETPSQTRLGTSLGYVYGAGNSLELFRWKGDKAESGYVCPAIAESAAALAADGNDPKGLNCLGEFILRNGLDGMPLDDQPEASELGGTPSGFKGEVYSRLDGYRQVMDNAKAPREDKAYALFRAINCFAPAGYNTCGQQDIPQAERKQWFRTLKSTYADSSWAKELKYYW
;
A
#
# COMPACT_ATOMS: atom_id res chain seq x y z
N MET A 1 76.08 -4.04 -4.48
CA MET A 1 76.28 -4.37 -3.05
C MET A 1 74.92 -4.52 -2.39
N ARG A 2 74.76 -5.57 -1.56
CA ARG A 2 73.96 -5.69 -0.30
C ARG A 2 72.71 -4.80 -0.11
N SER A 3 71.59 -5.23 0.47
CA SER A 3 71.02 -6.49 1.01
C SER A 3 69.64 -6.11 1.59
N LYS A 4 68.62 -6.98 1.56
CA LYS A 4 67.41 -6.84 2.43
C LYS A 4 67.78 -7.08 3.91
N PRO A 5 67.07 -6.51 4.90
CA PRO A 5 65.83 -7.09 5.50
C PRO A 5 64.71 -6.02 5.66
N LEU A 6 63.50 -6.22 6.22
CA LEU A 6 62.67 -7.38 6.64
C LEU A 6 61.16 -6.95 6.62
N LEU A 7 60.23 -7.91 6.65
CA LEU A 7 58.85 -7.79 7.20
C LEU A 7 58.84 -8.51 8.59
N PRO A 8 57.82 -8.43 9.50
CA PRO A 8 56.39 -8.42 9.19
C PRO A 8 55.42 -7.70 10.18
N ALA A 9 54.12 -7.84 9.87
CA ALA A 9 52.97 -7.93 10.79
C ALA A 9 52.50 -6.69 11.59
N LEU A 10 51.42 -6.08 11.10
CA LEU A 10 50.20 -5.97 11.92
C LEU A 10 48.95 -6.13 11.03
N LEU A 11 47.99 -6.90 11.53
CA LEU A 11 46.75 -7.34 10.89
C LEU A 11 45.57 -6.44 11.28
N LEU A 12 44.50 -6.42 10.45
CA LEU A 12 43.12 -6.02 10.77
C LEU A 12 42.97 -4.54 11.24
N VAL A 13 42.27 -3.64 10.54
CA VAL A 13 40.84 -3.72 10.15
C VAL A 13 40.66 -2.94 8.83
N GLY A 14 40.19 -3.63 7.80
CA GLY A 14 39.95 -3.08 6.45
C GLY A 14 38.54 -3.34 5.94
N ALA A 15 37.58 -3.48 6.85
CA ALA A 15 36.15 -3.62 6.58
C ALA A 15 35.42 -2.65 7.53
N GLY A 16 34.67 -1.70 6.97
CA GLY A 16 34.09 -0.59 7.76
C GLY A 16 33.92 0.75 7.04
N LEU A 17 34.07 0.77 5.70
CA LEU A 17 33.63 1.89 4.85
C LEU A 17 32.74 1.36 3.73
N SER A 18 31.67 0.65 4.12
CA SER A 18 30.47 0.63 3.29
C SER A 18 29.96 2.07 3.20
N PRO A 19 29.57 2.59 2.01
CA PRO A 19 28.66 3.71 2.01
C PRO A 19 27.43 3.30 2.84
N LEU A 20 26.87 4.26 3.60
CA LEU A 20 25.69 4.05 4.42
C LEU A 20 24.66 3.25 3.63
N ALA A 21 24.15 2.19 4.25
CA ALA A 21 22.92 1.59 3.77
C ALA A 21 21.92 2.74 3.60
N GLN A 22 21.45 2.94 2.37
CA GLN A 22 20.18 3.59 2.17
C GLN A 22 19.20 2.68 2.92
N ALA A 23 18.83 3.07 4.14
CA ALA A 23 17.62 2.54 4.73
C ALA A 23 16.53 2.76 3.67
N SER A 24 15.66 1.78 3.46
CA SER A 24 14.40 2.07 2.80
C SER A 24 13.82 3.29 3.51
N SER A 25 13.41 4.30 2.74
CA SER A 25 12.26 5.06 3.23
C SER A 25 11.18 4.00 3.38
N ASP A 26 10.70 3.81 4.60
CA ASP A 26 9.46 3.09 4.78
C ASP A 26 8.42 3.97 4.08
N ASP A 27 8.05 3.58 2.85
CA ASP A 27 7.02 4.21 2.01
C ASP A 27 5.67 3.98 2.70
N SER A 28 5.50 4.70 3.80
CA SER A 28 4.38 4.64 4.71
C SER A 28 3.24 5.43 4.08
N CYS A 29 2.20 4.69 3.71
CA CYS A 29 1.08 5.22 2.96
C CYS A 29 -0.03 5.63 3.94
N TYR A 30 -0.23 6.93 4.11
CA TYR A 30 -1.24 7.49 5.00
C TYR A 30 -2.49 7.91 4.23
N PRO A 31 -3.69 7.71 4.78
CA PRO A 31 -4.94 8.07 4.12
C PRO A 31 -5.34 9.55 4.25
N ASP A 32 -5.68 10.19 3.12
CA ASP A 32 -6.33 11.49 3.05
C ASP A 32 -7.84 11.36 3.34
N TRP A 33 -8.36 12.05 4.36
CA TRP A 33 -9.77 11.92 4.75
C TRP A 33 -10.71 12.77 3.90
N SER A 34 -10.77 12.47 2.60
CA SER A 34 -11.53 13.22 1.59
C SER A 34 -12.49 12.34 0.77
N LEU A 35 -13.45 12.97 0.08
CA LEU A 35 -14.32 12.30 -0.91
C LEU A 35 -13.74 12.31 -2.33
N VAL A 36 -12.61 13.00 -2.52
CA VAL A 36 -11.98 13.27 -3.81
C VAL A 36 -10.49 13.00 -3.64
N GLY A 37 -10.17 11.73 -3.31
CA GLY A 37 -8.82 11.26 -3.12
C GLY A 37 -7.99 11.27 -4.42
N GLY A 38 -6.67 11.15 -4.28
CA GLY A 38 -5.73 11.19 -5.39
C GLY A 38 -4.32 10.74 -5.03
N GLY A 39 -4.19 9.70 -4.20
CA GLY A 39 -2.92 9.15 -3.73
C GLY A 39 -2.84 7.63 -3.91
N ALA A 40 -1.66 7.05 -3.71
CA ALA A 40 -1.45 5.59 -3.75
C ALA A 40 -2.05 4.85 -2.53
N CYS A 41 -2.44 5.59 -1.49
CA CYS A 41 -2.85 5.07 -0.19
C CYS A 41 -4.37 4.89 -0.09
N ASP A 42 -5.13 5.82 -0.69
CA ASP A 42 -6.58 5.89 -0.55
C ASP A 42 -7.33 5.16 -1.65
N THR A 43 -8.09 4.15 -1.26
CA THR A 43 -9.13 3.58 -2.11
C THR A 43 -10.52 4.00 -1.62
N LEU A 44 -11.35 4.46 -2.55
CA LEU A 44 -12.74 4.85 -2.34
C LEU A 44 -13.67 3.85 -3.06
N PRO A 45 -14.84 3.50 -2.49
CA PRO A 45 -15.72 2.45 -3.02
C PRO A 45 -16.67 2.96 -4.12
N PHE A 46 -16.14 3.79 -5.01
CA PHE A 46 -16.79 4.28 -6.22
C PHE A 46 -15.72 4.51 -7.29
N LEU A 47 -16.10 4.53 -8.55
CA LEU A 47 -15.19 4.81 -9.66
C LEU A 47 -14.67 6.24 -9.55
N ALA A 48 -13.36 6.42 -9.51
CA ALA A 48 -12.73 7.74 -9.38
C ALA A 48 -11.39 7.78 -10.12
N PRO A 49 -11.01 8.89 -10.80
CA PRO A 49 -9.69 9.02 -11.40
C PRO A 49 -8.55 8.82 -10.39
N GLY A 50 -8.72 9.34 -9.17
CA GLY A 50 -7.72 9.28 -8.11
C GLY A 50 -7.57 7.94 -7.38
N ASN A 51 -8.47 6.97 -7.60
CA ASN A 51 -8.28 5.61 -7.12
C ASN A 51 -7.08 4.95 -7.83
N ASP A 52 -6.46 3.98 -7.16
CA ASP A 52 -5.62 2.97 -7.81
C ASP A 52 -6.40 2.32 -8.98
N THR A 53 -5.70 2.09 -10.09
CA THR A 53 -6.31 1.60 -11.33
C THR A 53 -6.96 0.23 -11.15
N ARG A 54 -6.36 -0.62 -10.30
CA ARG A 54 -6.84 -1.95 -9.92
C ARG A 54 -8.12 -1.85 -9.08
N ALA A 55 -8.28 -0.81 -8.26
CA ALA A 55 -9.52 -0.60 -7.51
C ALA A 55 -10.71 -0.35 -8.44
N ASN A 56 -10.59 0.59 -9.38
CA ASN A 56 -11.65 0.87 -10.36
C ASN A 56 -12.03 -0.39 -11.16
N LEU A 57 -11.04 -1.18 -11.59
CA LEU A 57 -11.30 -2.44 -12.29
C LEU A 57 -11.99 -3.49 -11.39
N ARG A 58 -11.59 -3.64 -10.12
CA ARG A 58 -12.22 -4.56 -9.16
C ARG A 58 -13.68 -4.19 -8.88
N LEU A 59 -14.00 -2.90 -8.78
CA LEU A 59 -15.38 -2.41 -8.61
C LEU A 59 -16.24 -2.75 -9.85
N LEU A 60 -15.73 -2.54 -11.06
CA LEU A 60 -16.42 -2.92 -12.30
C LEU A 60 -16.61 -4.43 -12.46
N LEU A 61 -15.60 -5.23 -12.08
CA LEU A 61 -15.70 -6.69 -12.08
C LEU A 61 -16.69 -7.20 -11.02
N ALA A 62 -16.88 -6.46 -9.92
CA ALA A 62 -17.86 -6.80 -8.90
C ALA A 62 -19.30 -6.55 -9.39
N ASP A 63 -19.55 -5.42 -10.06
CA ASP A 63 -20.83 -5.15 -10.71
C ASP A 63 -21.16 -6.14 -11.83
N ALA A 64 -20.14 -6.59 -12.58
CA ALA A 64 -20.27 -7.64 -13.58
C ALA A 64 -20.48 -9.06 -12.96
N GLY A 65 -20.44 -9.21 -11.64
CA GLY A 65 -20.61 -10.48 -10.94
C GLY A 65 -19.41 -11.43 -11.03
N HIS A 66 -18.27 -10.95 -11.53
CA HIS A 66 -17.03 -11.72 -11.67
C HIS A 66 -16.10 -11.60 -10.45
N TRP A 67 -16.30 -10.59 -9.59
CA TRP A 67 -15.49 -10.35 -8.39
C TRP A 67 -16.37 -10.24 -7.14
N ARG A 68 -15.99 -10.92 -6.05
CA ARG A 68 -16.74 -10.87 -4.78
C ARG A 68 -16.00 -10.02 -3.76
N LEU A 69 -16.55 -8.83 -3.49
CA LEU A 69 -16.11 -7.97 -2.40
C LEU A 69 -16.80 -8.37 -1.08
N VAL A 70 -16.10 -8.20 0.03
CA VAL A 70 -16.59 -8.43 1.39
C VAL A 70 -16.18 -7.23 2.24
N GLU A 71 -17.13 -6.65 2.97
CA GLU A 71 -16.86 -5.58 3.94
C GLU A 71 -16.33 -6.18 5.25
N ALA A 72 -15.22 -5.65 5.74
CA ALA A 72 -14.68 -5.92 7.08
C ALA A 72 -14.42 -4.60 7.82
N PRO A 73 -14.45 -4.55 9.17
CA PRO A 73 -13.93 -3.41 9.92
C PRO A 73 -12.41 -3.27 9.75
N PRO A 74 -11.81 -2.08 9.93
CA PRO A 74 -10.36 -1.93 10.02
C PRO A 74 -9.79 -2.76 11.17
N SER A 75 -8.74 -3.53 10.89
CA SER A 75 -7.91 -4.20 11.89
C SER A 75 -7.11 -3.20 12.72
N GLU A 76 -6.49 -3.64 13.80
CA GLU A 76 -5.69 -2.73 14.65
C GLU A 76 -4.45 -2.19 13.93
N GLU A 77 -3.87 -2.95 13.00
CA GLU A 77 -2.76 -2.49 12.14
C GLU A 77 -3.24 -1.37 11.20
N GLU A 78 -4.33 -1.60 10.48
CA GLU A 78 -4.93 -0.58 9.58
C GLU A 78 -5.34 0.70 10.31
N LYS A 79 -5.85 0.59 11.55
CA LYS A 79 -6.11 1.75 12.41
C LYS A 79 -4.82 2.46 12.81
N LEU A 80 -3.75 1.72 13.09
CA LEU A 80 -2.44 2.32 13.38
C LEU A 80 -1.85 3.02 12.15
N GLU A 81 -2.19 2.60 10.93
CA GLU A 81 -1.85 3.32 9.69
C GLU A 81 -2.76 4.54 9.42
N GLY A 82 -3.84 4.67 10.17
CA GLY A 82 -4.81 5.77 10.07
C GLY A 82 -6.04 5.48 9.22
N TYR A 83 -6.24 4.25 8.73
CA TYR A 83 -7.42 3.88 7.93
C TYR A 83 -8.69 3.70 8.78
N GLY A 84 -9.83 3.95 8.14
CA GLY A 84 -11.17 3.68 8.69
C GLY A 84 -11.90 2.59 7.94
N LEU A 85 -13.24 2.70 7.89
CA LEU A 85 -14.03 1.94 6.92
C LEU A 85 -13.85 2.47 5.49
N VAL A 86 -13.73 3.79 5.34
CA VAL A 86 -13.39 4.53 4.11
C VAL A 86 -12.73 5.85 4.53
N PRO A 87 -11.60 6.27 3.93
CA PRO A 87 -10.80 5.54 2.94
C PRO A 87 -10.17 4.26 3.51
N PHE A 88 -9.69 3.39 2.62
CA PHE A 88 -9.05 2.13 2.96
C PHE A 88 -7.94 1.75 1.97
N GLY A 89 -7.00 0.91 2.39
CA GLY A 89 -5.96 0.37 1.51
C GLY A 89 -6.48 -0.64 0.47
N LEU A 90 -5.88 -0.63 -0.73
CA LEU A 90 -6.32 -1.41 -1.90
C LEU A 90 -6.54 -2.92 -1.64
N PHE A 91 -5.80 -3.50 -0.71
CA PHE A 91 -5.90 -4.91 -0.32
C PHE A 91 -7.30 -5.29 0.21
N ARG A 92 -8.10 -4.33 0.69
CA ARG A 92 -9.52 -4.57 1.06
C ARG A 92 -10.44 -4.92 -0.11
N LEU A 93 -9.99 -4.67 -1.35
CA LEU A 93 -10.70 -5.08 -2.56
C LEU A 93 -10.24 -6.44 -3.09
N LEU A 94 -9.38 -7.18 -2.38
CA LEU A 94 -9.05 -8.55 -2.72
C LEU A 94 -10.30 -9.46 -2.66
N PRO A 95 -10.33 -10.55 -3.45
CA PRO A 95 -11.55 -11.34 -3.56
C PRO A 95 -11.76 -12.13 -2.27
N GLY A 96 -12.88 -11.88 -1.58
CA GLY A 96 -13.21 -12.57 -0.34
C GLY A 96 -13.59 -14.02 -0.60
N ASP A 97 -12.61 -14.91 -0.51
CA ASP A 97 -12.80 -16.36 -0.60
C ASP A 97 -13.54 -16.94 0.62
N GLY A 98 -13.51 -16.22 1.74
CA GLY A 98 -14.06 -16.65 3.03
C GLY A 98 -13.13 -17.56 3.82
N SER A 99 -11.88 -17.74 3.37
CA SER A 99 -10.86 -18.60 3.98
C SER A 99 -9.71 -17.82 4.61
N GLN A 100 -9.49 -16.54 4.28
CA GLN A 100 -8.57 -15.69 5.04
C GLN A 100 -9.08 -15.50 6.49
N PRO A 101 -8.37 -16.00 7.51
CA PRO A 101 -8.50 -15.45 8.86
C PRO A 101 -7.97 -14.01 8.83
N PRO A 102 -8.33 -13.16 9.81
CA PRO A 102 -7.55 -11.94 10.03
C PRO A 102 -6.08 -12.32 10.17
N ALA A 103 -5.18 -11.56 9.53
CA ALA A 103 -3.74 -11.76 9.69
C ALA A 103 -3.45 -11.80 11.20
N PRO A 104 -2.85 -12.88 11.73
CA PRO A 104 -2.50 -12.93 13.13
C PRO A 104 -1.52 -11.78 13.39
N PRO A 105 -1.69 -10.98 14.45
CA PRO A 105 -0.71 -9.95 14.79
C PRO A 105 0.65 -10.61 14.90
N ALA A 106 1.70 -9.96 14.38
CA ALA A 106 3.05 -10.51 14.25
C ALA A 106 3.53 -11.18 15.55
N ALA A 107 3.26 -12.48 15.64
CA ALA A 107 3.49 -13.26 16.85
C ALA A 107 4.96 -13.65 16.84
N SER A 108 5.63 -13.38 17.96
CA SER A 108 7.02 -13.75 18.20
C SER A 108 7.34 -15.14 17.66
N GLU A 109 8.44 -15.27 16.92
CA GLU A 109 8.97 -16.50 16.32
C GLU A 109 9.02 -17.65 17.35
N ALA A 110 7.91 -18.37 17.46
CA ALA A 110 7.79 -19.59 18.20
C ALA A 110 7.75 -20.71 17.17
N GLU A 111 8.91 -21.26 16.87
CA GLU A 111 9.11 -22.35 15.91
C GLU A 111 8.29 -23.60 16.29
N THR A 112 7.01 -23.64 15.92
CA THR A 112 6.33 -24.92 15.74
C THR A 112 6.89 -25.53 14.47
N ALA A 113 7.80 -26.49 14.66
CA ALA A 113 8.43 -27.21 13.56
C ALA A 113 7.37 -27.68 12.54
N PRO A 114 7.57 -27.41 11.24
CA PRO A 114 6.58 -27.73 10.23
C PRO A 114 6.26 -29.24 10.24
N PRO A 115 5.01 -29.64 9.94
CA PRO A 115 4.66 -31.05 9.84
C PRO A 115 5.58 -31.73 8.82
N ALA A 116 6.04 -32.94 9.15
CA ALA A 116 6.98 -33.68 8.31
C ALA A 116 6.47 -33.75 6.86
N PRO A 117 7.31 -33.44 5.86
CA PRO A 117 6.85 -33.30 4.49
C PRO A 117 6.24 -34.61 3.99
N ALA A 118 5.11 -34.49 3.28
CA ALA A 118 4.48 -35.63 2.62
C ALA A 118 5.48 -36.27 1.63
N PRO A 119 5.47 -37.60 1.47
CA PRO A 119 6.40 -38.27 0.56
C PRO A 119 6.21 -37.77 -0.88
N SER A 120 7.27 -37.25 -1.49
CA SER A 120 7.22 -36.72 -2.86
C SER A 120 6.78 -37.82 -3.85
N PRO A 121 5.69 -37.62 -4.60
CA PRO A 121 5.23 -38.60 -5.60
C PRO A 121 6.26 -38.81 -6.72
N LEU A 122 7.11 -37.81 -6.97
CA LEU A 122 8.25 -37.91 -7.90
C LEU A 122 9.33 -38.85 -7.36
N ALA A 123 9.74 -38.67 -6.09
CA ALA A 123 10.74 -39.54 -5.45
C ALA A 123 10.28 -41.00 -5.41
N GLU A 124 9.00 -41.23 -5.13
CA GLU A 124 8.43 -42.58 -5.11
C GLU A 124 8.45 -43.25 -6.49
N LEU A 125 8.04 -42.52 -7.54
CA LEU A 125 8.06 -43.05 -8.90
C LEU A 125 9.49 -43.27 -9.42
N ALA A 126 10.41 -42.34 -9.18
CA ALA A 126 11.83 -42.48 -9.49
C ALA A 126 12.42 -43.76 -8.87
N ARG A 127 12.15 -44.00 -7.59
CA ARG A 127 12.56 -45.20 -6.86
C ARG A 127 11.99 -46.49 -7.47
N GLN A 128 10.73 -46.47 -7.90
CA GLN A 128 10.10 -47.62 -8.58
C GLN A 128 10.70 -47.89 -9.96
N MET A 129 11.19 -46.86 -10.65
CA MET A 129 11.92 -46.97 -11.92
C MET A 129 13.42 -47.31 -11.72
N GLY A 130 13.86 -47.48 -10.47
CA GLY A 130 15.25 -47.78 -10.12
C GLY A 130 16.22 -46.65 -10.43
N ALA A 131 15.74 -45.41 -10.43
CA ALA A 131 16.51 -44.19 -10.63
C ALA A 131 17.19 -43.71 -9.33
N GLU A 132 18.10 -42.75 -9.47
CA GLU A 132 18.82 -42.11 -8.37
C GLU A 132 17.95 -41.11 -7.58
N ALA A 133 18.51 -40.54 -6.53
CA ALA A 133 17.79 -39.60 -5.66
C ALA A 133 17.51 -38.26 -6.36
N LEU A 134 16.52 -37.53 -5.85
CA LEU A 134 16.30 -36.14 -6.25
C LEU A 134 17.54 -35.28 -5.95
N PRO A 135 17.90 -34.32 -6.82
CA PRO A 135 18.96 -33.37 -6.52
C PRO A 135 18.57 -32.49 -5.32
N GLU A 136 19.56 -32.04 -4.55
CA GLU A 136 19.35 -31.15 -3.40
C GLU A 136 18.76 -29.79 -3.79
N LYS A 137 18.96 -29.37 -5.05
CA LYS A 137 18.44 -28.13 -5.63
C LYS A 137 17.57 -28.41 -6.85
N ILE A 138 16.49 -27.67 -6.97
CA ILE A 138 15.58 -27.67 -8.12
C ILE A 138 15.52 -26.25 -8.63
N ALA A 139 16.01 -26.00 -9.85
CA ALA A 139 16.19 -24.66 -10.38
C ALA A 139 14.86 -23.88 -10.47
N GLY A 140 13.75 -24.56 -10.79
CA GLY A 140 12.43 -23.92 -10.82
C GLY A 140 11.93 -23.37 -9.48
N ALA A 141 12.52 -23.82 -8.36
CA ALA A 141 12.18 -23.40 -7.00
C ALA A 141 13.06 -22.26 -6.46
N GLU A 142 14.10 -21.81 -7.18
CA GLU A 142 14.95 -20.69 -6.76
C GLU A 142 14.33 -19.29 -7.06
N PHE A 143 13.21 -19.24 -7.79
CA PHE A 143 12.53 -18.00 -8.22
C PHE A 143 11.38 -17.59 -7.27
N PHE A 144 11.31 -16.30 -6.91
CA PHE A 144 10.25 -15.74 -6.07
C PHE A 144 8.88 -15.78 -6.76
N GLU A 145 7.77 -15.79 -6.02
CA GLU A 145 6.42 -15.68 -6.62
C GLU A 145 6.31 -14.43 -7.52
N GLY A 146 5.65 -14.56 -8.68
CA GLY A 146 5.60 -13.52 -9.72
C GLY A 146 6.84 -13.40 -10.62
N GLU A 147 8.03 -13.83 -10.18
CA GLU A 147 9.27 -13.73 -10.97
C GLU A 147 9.21 -14.55 -12.27
N GLY A 148 9.56 -13.94 -13.41
CA GLY A 148 9.37 -14.53 -14.73
C GLY A 148 10.61 -15.20 -15.31
N SER A 149 10.77 -16.51 -15.12
CA SER A 149 11.88 -17.30 -15.70
C SER A 149 11.41 -18.50 -16.52
N ARG A 150 12.11 -18.78 -17.64
CA ARG A 150 11.92 -20.00 -18.44
C ARG A 150 12.13 -21.28 -17.61
N CYS A 151 12.99 -21.20 -16.59
CA CYS A 151 13.35 -22.29 -15.71
C CYS A 151 12.30 -22.60 -14.63
N ARG A 152 11.29 -21.74 -14.40
CA ARG A 152 10.20 -22.06 -13.46
C ARG A 152 9.49 -23.37 -13.75
N SER A 153 9.34 -23.74 -15.02
CA SER A 153 8.71 -25.02 -15.40
C SER A 153 9.65 -26.23 -15.24
N ASN A 154 10.83 -26.06 -14.64
CA ASN A 154 11.75 -27.14 -14.31
C ASN A 154 11.57 -27.53 -12.83
N ASP A 155 10.41 -28.11 -12.56
CA ASP A 155 9.86 -28.39 -11.24
C ASP A 155 9.57 -29.90 -11.03
N GLN A 156 9.14 -30.28 -9.82
CA GLN A 156 8.82 -31.69 -9.53
C GLN A 156 7.62 -32.20 -10.35
N ASP A 157 6.64 -31.36 -10.66
CA ASP A 157 5.42 -31.79 -11.36
C ASP A 157 5.67 -32.10 -12.84
N SER A 158 6.48 -31.29 -13.53
CA SER A 158 6.93 -31.54 -14.90
C SER A 158 7.82 -32.78 -15.01
N ALA A 159 8.70 -33.02 -14.03
CA ALA A 159 9.47 -34.26 -13.94
C ALA A 159 8.59 -35.48 -13.67
N LEU A 160 7.60 -35.36 -12.77
CA LEU A 160 6.64 -36.42 -12.48
C LEU A 160 5.76 -36.75 -13.68
N ALA A 161 5.33 -35.74 -14.44
CA ALA A 161 4.62 -35.92 -15.70
C ALA A 161 5.46 -36.72 -16.71
N PHE A 162 6.73 -36.34 -16.90
CA PHE A 162 7.65 -37.06 -17.79
C PHE A 162 7.89 -38.52 -17.35
N LEU A 163 8.19 -38.77 -16.07
CA LEU A 163 8.46 -40.13 -15.57
C LEU A 163 7.24 -41.06 -15.75
N ARG A 164 6.02 -40.55 -15.57
CA ARG A 164 4.78 -41.33 -15.83
C ARG A 164 4.73 -41.80 -17.29
N GLN A 165 5.10 -40.94 -18.24
CA GLN A 165 5.08 -41.26 -19.67
C GLN A 165 6.17 -42.27 -20.05
N VAL A 166 7.37 -42.17 -19.46
CA VAL A 166 8.44 -43.17 -19.65
C VAL A 166 8.04 -44.53 -19.08
N ARG A 167 7.43 -44.56 -17.88
CA ARG A 167 6.88 -45.80 -17.28
C ARG A 167 5.82 -46.44 -18.19
N ASP A 168 4.87 -45.64 -18.68
CA ASP A 168 3.73 -46.13 -19.45
C ASP A 168 4.08 -46.51 -20.90
N ALA A 169 5.25 -46.09 -21.40
CA ALA A 169 5.78 -46.49 -22.71
C ALA A 169 6.31 -47.93 -22.78
N GLY A 170 6.48 -48.63 -21.64
CA GLY A 170 6.86 -50.05 -21.62
C GLY A 170 8.26 -50.35 -22.15
N LEU A 171 9.20 -49.41 -21.97
CA LEU A 171 10.61 -49.54 -22.40
C LEU A 171 11.36 -50.62 -21.60
N ALA A 172 12.57 -50.98 -22.05
CA ALA A 172 13.44 -51.85 -21.26
C ALA A 172 13.85 -51.17 -19.94
N GLU A 173 14.12 -51.96 -18.89
CA GLU A 173 14.45 -51.46 -17.55
C GLU A 173 15.67 -50.51 -17.55
N ALA A 174 16.69 -50.83 -18.36
CA ALA A 174 17.89 -50.00 -18.51
C ALA A 174 17.58 -48.63 -19.16
N GLU A 175 16.74 -48.61 -20.21
CA GLU A 175 16.32 -47.36 -20.87
C GLU A 175 15.44 -46.52 -19.95
N THR A 176 14.52 -47.18 -19.23
CA THR A 176 13.63 -46.58 -18.23
C THR A 176 14.43 -45.88 -17.13
N ARG A 177 15.44 -46.56 -16.59
CA ARG A 177 16.37 -46.02 -15.58
C ARG A 177 17.20 -44.85 -16.13
N ALA A 178 17.76 -44.98 -17.33
CA ALA A 178 18.60 -43.95 -17.94
C ALA A 178 17.82 -42.64 -18.20
N LEU A 179 16.61 -42.75 -18.76
CA LEU A 179 15.72 -41.61 -18.99
C LEU A 179 15.23 -40.99 -17.67
N ALA A 180 15.01 -41.80 -16.64
CA ALA A 180 14.59 -41.32 -15.33
C ALA A 180 15.70 -40.51 -14.63
N ASN A 181 16.94 -41.04 -14.56
CA ASN A 181 18.09 -40.31 -14.02
C ASN A 181 18.27 -38.98 -14.77
N SER A 182 18.34 -39.03 -16.11
CA SER A 182 18.53 -37.83 -16.94
C SER A 182 17.46 -36.75 -16.70
N ARG A 183 16.19 -37.10 -16.45
CA ARG A 183 15.17 -36.09 -16.09
C ARG A 183 15.36 -35.52 -14.67
N LEU A 184 15.82 -36.32 -13.72
CA LEU A 184 16.06 -35.90 -12.34
C LEU A 184 17.29 -34.98 -12.26
N ASP A 185 18.39 -35.35 -12.90
CA ASP A 185 19.59 -34.52 -13.03
C ASP A 185 19.25 -33.17 -13.69
N LEU A 186 18.41 -33.20 -14.74
CA LEU A 186 17.92 -31.99 -15.41
C LEU A 186 17.17 -31.02 -14.48
N LEU A 187 16.65 -31.43 -13.31
CA LEU A 187 15.99 -30.49 -12.37
C LEU A 187 16.94 -29.42 -11.81
N GLY A 188 18.25 -29.68 -11.79
CA GLY A 188 19.26 -28.67 -11.43
C GLY A 188 19.51 -27.61 -12.51
N ALA A 189 18.99 -27.80 -13.73
CA ALA A 189 19.37 -26.99 -14.89
C ALA A 189 18.63 -25.64 -14.97
N CYS A 190 19.42 -24.57 -14.94
CA CYS A 190 19.05 -23.27 -15.49
C CYS A 190 20.32 -22.53 -15.93
N GLY A 191 20.42 -22.17 -17.22
CA GLY A 191 21.58 -21.42 -17.74
C GLY A 191 22.92 -22.20 -17.74
N TRP A 192 22.89 -23.53 -17.77
CA TRP A 192 24.09 -24.37 -17.83
C TRP A 192 24.84 -24.24 -19.16
N GLU A 193 26.14 -24.50 -19.13
CA GLU A 193 27.01 -24.55 -20.29
C GLU A 193 26.97 -25.92 -21.00
N GLN A 194 27.49 -26.00 -22.23
CA GLN A 194 27.34 -27.18 -23.08
C GLN A 194 27.94 -28.45 -22.46
N GLU A 195 29.08 -28.33 -21.77
CA GLU A 195 29.76 -29.42 -21.07
C GLU A 195 28.92 -30.01 -19.94
N GLU A 196 28.24 -29.17 -19.16
CA GLU A 196 27.40 -29.59 -18.03
C GLU A 196 26.19 -30.39 -18.53
N LEU A 197 25.59 -29.95 -19.62
CA LEU A 197 24.39 -30.59 -20.19
C LEU A 197 24.74 -31.92 -20.87
N GLY A 198 25.91 -32.01 -21.52
CA GLY A 198 26.40 -33.25 -22.10
C GLY A 198 26.57 -34.38 -21.09
N GLY A 199 26.86 -34.05 -19.82
CA GLY A 199 26.94 -35.02 -18.71
C GLY A 199 25.59 -35.51 -18.17
N VAL A 200 24.48 -34.88 -18.58
CA VAL A 200 23.13 -35.11 -18.04
C VAL A 200 22.20 -35.80 -19.05
N LEU A 201 22.62 -35.99 -20.30
CA LEU A 201 21.82 -36.67 -21.32
C LEU A 201 21.83 -38.20 -21.17
N ALA A 202 20.66 -38.83 -21.32
CA ALA A 202 20.52 -40.28 -21.24
C ALA A 202 21.37 -41.01 -22.30
N HIS A 203 22.33 -41.84 -21.83
CA HIS A 203 23.13 -42.73 -22.67
C HIS A 203 22.56 -44.15 -22.70
N GLY A 204 22.89 -44.93 -23.74
CA GLY A 204 22.50 -46.34 -23.84
C GLY A 204 21.02 -46.59 -24.17
N VAL A 205 20.33 -45.59 -24.73
CA VAL A 205 18.94 -45.71 -25.19
C VAL A 205 18.91 -46.05 -26.69
N GLU A 206 18.37 -47.22 -27.02
CA GLU A 206 18.46 -47.81 -28.37
C GLU A 206 17.10 -47.89 -29.08
N SER A 207 16.01 -48.08 -28.33
CA SER A 207 14.65 -48.17 -28.88
C SER A 207 14.21 -46.86 -29.52
N ALA A 208 13.34 -46.94 -30.54
CA ALA A 208 12.85 -45.75 -31.24
C ALA A 208 12.04 -44.82 -30.31
N GLU A 209 11.20 -45.41 -29.46
CA GLU A 209 10.41 -44.67 -28.48
C GLU A 209 11.29 -44.07 -27.37
N GLY A 210 12.26 -44.84 -26.85
CA GLY A 210 13.23 -44.32 -25.89
C GLY A 210 14.08 -43.17 -26.44
N LYS A 211 14.50 -43.24 -27.71
CA LYS A 211 15.21 -42.15 -28.39
C LYS A 211 14.38 -40.88 -28.50
N ALA A 212 13.06 -40.98 -28.73
CA ALA A 212 12.17 -39.82 -28.71
C ALA A 212 12.11 -39.16 -27.32
N PHE A 213 12.10 -39.93 -26.23
CA PHE A 213 12.23 -39.38 -24.88
C PHE A 213 13.62 -38.76 -24.61
N ALA A 214 14.70 -39.33 -25.14
CA ALA A 214 16.04 -38.76 -25.00
C ALA A 214 16.18 -37.42 -25.74
N THR A 215 15.67 -37.34 -26.99
CA THR A 215 15.61 -36.08 -27.77
C THR A 215 14.76 -35.01 -27.08
N TYR A 216 13.68 -35.40 -26.40
CA TYR A 216 12.90 -34.46 -25.57
C TYR A 216 13.73 -33.87 -24.42
N LEU A 217 14.49 -34.71 -23.71
CA LEU A 217 15.34 -34.25 -22.60
C LEU A 217 16.46 -33.33 -23.10
N GLU A 218 17.07 -33.65 -24.25
CA GLU A 218 18.06 -32.79 -24.90
C GLU A 218 17.46 -31.42 -25.32
N ALA A 219 16.27 -31.41 -25.92
CA ALA A 219 15.58 -30.18 -26.30
C ALA A 219 15.21 -29.33 -25.06
N ALA A 220 14.74 -29.96 -23.98
CA ALA A 220 14.44 -29.29 -22.71
C ALA A 220 15.70 -28.74 -22.02
N ALA A 221 16.81 -29.48 -22.07
CA ALA A 221 18.12 -29.06 -21.57
C ALA A 221 18.64 -27.80 -22.30
N ASN A 222 18.53 -27.78 -23.63
CA ASN A 222 18.83 -26.60 -24.45
C ASN A 222 17.90 -25.41 -24.11
N PHE A 223 16.59 -25.65 -23.94
CA PHE A 223 15.61 -24.62 -23.57
C PHE A 223 15.94 -23.96 -22.22
N TYR A 224 16.19 -24.75 -21.16
CA TYR A 224 16.55 -24.20 -19.84
C TYR A 224 17.90 -23.48 -19.85
N SER A 225 18.81 -23.85 -20.76
CA SER A 225 20.10 -23.16 -20.95
C SER A 225 20.01 -21.92 -21.84
N GLY A 226 18.86 -21.64 -22.46
CA GLY A 226 18.69 -20.47 -23.35
C GLY A 226 19.23 -20.68 -24.77
N ARG A 227 19.59 -21.92 -25.13
CA ARG A 227 20.00 -22.32 -26.48
C ARG A 227 18.77 -22.63 -27.33
N PHE A 228 18.10 -21.56 -27.76
CA PHE A 228 16.76 -21.66 -28.33
C PHE A 228 16.72 -22.30 -29.73
N ASP A 229 17.74 -22.10 -30.56
CA ASP A 229 17.76 -22.68 -31.91
C ASP A 229 17.96 -24.20 -31.89
N GLU A 230 18.77 -24.72 -30.96
CA GLU A 230 18.94 -26.16 -30.71
C GLU A 230 17.70 -26.77 -30.05
N ALA A 231 17.09 -26.07 -29.09
CA ALA A 231 15.84 -26.50 -28.47
C ALA A 231 14.69 -26.59 -29.49
N GLU A 232 14.55 -25.60 -30.38
CA GLU A 232 13.53 -25.60 -31.43
C GLU A 232 13.72 -26.79 -32.37
N GLN A 233 14.95 -27.04 -32.84
CA GLN A 233 15.28 -28.20 -33.69
C GLN A 233 14.96 -29.53 -33.00
N GLY A 234 15.32 -29.68 -31.72
CA GLY A 234 15.05 -30.88 -30.94
C GLY A 234 13.55 -31.15 -30.75
N PHE A 235 12.76 -30.13 -30.37
CA PHE A 235 11.31 -30.30 -30.26
C PHE A 235 10.62 -30.49 -31.63
N LYS A 236 11.16 -29.92 -32.70
CA LYS A 236 10.65 -30.11 -34.07
C LYS A 236 10.84 -31.54 -34.57
N ALA A 237 11.94 -32.19 -34.21
CA ALA A 237 12.17 -33.61 -34.51
C ALA A 237 11.12 -34.55 -33.89
N LEU A 238 10.38 -34.09 -32.87
CA LEU A 238 9.35 -34.87 -32.17
C LEU A 238 7.92 -34.70 -32.72
N GLN A 239 7.70 -33.85 -33.73
CA GLN A 239 6.36 -33.55 -34.25
C GLN A 239 5.62 -34.79 -34.82
N ASP A 240 6.35 -35.81 -35.28
CA ASP A 240 5.84 -36.98 -36.01
C ASP A 240 5.96 -38.30 -35.22
N VAL A 241 6.27 -38.25 -33.92
CA VAL A 241 6.41 -39.45 -33.08
C VAL A 241 5.07 -40.12 -32.76
N SER A 242 5.13 -41.42 -32.44
CA SER A 242 4.00 -42.25 -32.00
C SER A 242 3.45 -41.86 -30.63
N GLN A 243 4.32 -41.45 -29.71
CA GLN A 243 3.97 -41.14 -28.33
C GLN A 243 3.09 -39.87 -28.27
N PRO A 244 1.81 -39.94 -27.85
CA PRO A 244 0.89 -38.81 -27.94
C PRO A 244 1.27 -37.60 -27.07
N TRP A 245 1.80 -37.85 -25.86
CA TRP A 245 2.26 -36.82 -24.94
C TRP A 245 3.52 -36.12 -25.46
N LEU A 246 4.50 -36.85 -26.00
CA LEU A 246 5.69 -36.22 -26.60
C LEU A 246 5.29 -35.34 -27.79
N LYS A 247 4.41 -35.84 -28.66
CA LYS A 247 3.92 -35.09 -29.82
C LYS A 247 3.23 -33.78 -29.43
N GLU A 248 2.32 -33.84 -28.45
CA GLU A 248 1.64 -32.64 -27.94
C GLU A 248 2.60 -31.68 -27.23
N THR A 249 3.42 -32.21 -26.31
CA THR A 249 4.31 -31.40 -25.46
C THR A 249 5.41 -30.75 -26.27
N ALA A 250 5.96 -31.44 -27.28
CA ALA A 250 6.97 -30.85 -28.16
C ALA A 250 6.39 -29.74 -29.04
N LEU A 251 5.16 -29.87 -29.55
CA LEU A 251 4.49 -28.79 -30.28
C LEU A 251 4.29 -27.55 -29.40
N TYR A 252 3.88 -27.75 -28.13
CA TYR A 252 3.76 -26.66 -27.17
C TYR A 252 5.13 -26.03 -26.80
N LEU A 253 6.17 -26.85 -26.62
CA LEU A 253 7.51 -26.37 -26.27
C LEU A 253 8.23 -25.67 -27.42
N GLN A 254 7.94 -25.99 -28.69
CA GLN A 254 8.38 -25.18 -29.84
C GLN A 254 7.88 -23.73 -29.70
N ALA A 255 6.58 -23.54 -29.42
CA ALA A 255 6.00 -22.21 -29.21
C ALA A 255 6.62 -21.48 -28.01
N ARG A 256 6.85 -22.17 -26.87
CA ARG A 256 7.57 -21.58 -25.72
C ARG A 256 9.01 -21.22 -26.04
N THR A 257 9.70 -22.01 -26.85
CA THR A 257 11.09 -21.76 -27.25
C THR A 257 11.18 -20.52 -28.12
N LEU A 258 10.33 -20.43 -29.15
CA LEU A 258 10.21 -19.25 -30.02
C LEU A 258 9.89 -17.98 -29.21
N LEU A 259 8.99 -18.05 -28.23
CA LEU A 259 8.65 -16.91 -27.37
C LEU A 259 9.83 -16.43 -26.54
N ASN A 260 10.62 -17.36 -25.98
CA ASN A 260 11.78 -17.01 -25.17
C ASN A 260 12.93 -16.44 -26.00
N ALA A 261 13.13 -16.94 -27.23
CA ALA A 261 14.02 -16.32 -28.20
C ALA A 261 13.56 -14.92 -28.61
N ALA A 262 12.25 -14.74 -28.88
CA ALA A 262 11.69 -13.46 -29.30
C ALA A 262 11.87 -12.34 -28.25
N GLN A 263 11.82 -12.69 -26.96
CA GLN A 263 11.93 -11.73 -25.85
C GLN A 263 13.33 -11.65 -25.20
N GLN A 264 14.34 -12.33 -25.75
CA GLN A 264 15.66 -12.49 -25.11
C GLN A 264 16.34 -11.18 -24.74
N ASN A 265 16.13 -10.11 -25.52
CA ASN A 265 16.69 -8.77 -25.30
C ASN A 265 15.62 -7.73 -24.92
N ALA A 266 14.41 -8.17 -24.57
CA ALA A 266 13.24 -7.30 -24.38
C ALA A 266 13.10 -6.72 -22.96
N PHE A 267 14.13 -6.86 -22.13
CA PHE A 267 14.17 -6.41 -20.74
C PHE A 267 15.56 -5.83 -20.43
N ASP A 268 15.62 -4.75 -19.66
CA ASP A 268 16.88 -4.16 -19.20
C ASP A 268 17.46 -4.88 -17.96
N ASP A 269 18.62 -4.42 -17.48
CA ASP A 269 19.32 -4.97 -16.31
C ASP A 269 18.49 -4.92 -15.00
N MET A 270 17.43 -4.11 -14.97
CA MET A 270 16.50 -3.95 -13.84
C MET A 270 15.16 -4.69 -14.05
N GLY A 271 14.98 -5.33 -15.21
CA GLY A 271 13.76 -6.06 -15.58
C GLY A 271 12.64 -5.20 -16.19
N PHE A 272 12.89 -3.93 -16.53
CA PHE A 272 11.90 -3.11 -17.22
C PHE A 272 11.79 -3.49 -18.72
N PRO A 273 10.59 -3.49 -19.31
CA PRO A 273 10.38 -3.96 -20.68
C PRO A 273 10.81 -2.95 -21.75
N GLU A 274 11.74 -3.37 -22.61
CA GLU A 274 12.17 -2.66 -23.82
C GLU A 274 11.50 -3.28 -25.07
N LEU A 275 10.21 -2.97 -25.29
CA LEU A 275 9.39 -3.62 -26.34
C LEU A 275 9.89 -3.38 -27.78
N GLN A 276 10.77 -2.40 -27.98
CA GLN A 276 11.49 -2.12 -29.22
C GLN A 276 12.58 -3.17 -29.55
N ASN A 277 13.10 -3.89 -28.55
CA ASN A 277 14.16 -4.89 -28.71
C ASN A 277 13.62 -6.32 -28.97
N VAL A 278 12.29 -6.50 -28.95
CA VAL A 278 11.62 -7.79 -29.23
C VAL A 278 11.87 -8.18 -30.69
N ASP A 279 12.36 -9.39 -30.94
CA ASP A 279 12.44 -9.96 -32.29
C ASP A 279 11.01 -10.26 -32.80
N LYS A 280 10.47 -9.31 -33.55
CA LYS A 280 9.11 -9.37 -34.12
C LYS A 280 8.94 -10.54 -35.11
N ALA A 281 10.01 -11.03 -35.74
CA ALA A 281 9.92 -12.15 -36.67
C ALA A 281 9.74 -13.48 -35.92
N ARG A 282 10.52 -13.71 -34.85
CA ARG A 282 10.30 -14.85 -33.94
C ARG A 282 9.00 -14.73 -33.15
N LEU A 283 8.54 -13.51 -32.86
CA LEU A 283 7.24 -13.28 -32.21
C LEU A 283 6.06 -13.71 -33.10
N GLU A 284 6.08 -13.42 -34.40
CA GLU A 284 5.01 -13.87 -35.32
C GLU A 284 5.08 -15.39 -35.59
N GLN A 285 6.29 -15.98 -35.57
CA GLN A 285 6.45 -17.45 -35.56
C GLN A 285 5.87 -18.07 -34.29
N THR A 286 6.09 -17.43 -33.13
CA THR A 286 5.48 -17.83 -31.84
C THR A 286 3.97 -17.84 -31.92
N ARG A 287 3.36 -16.76 -32.44
CA ARG A 287 1.91 -16.66 -32.67
C ARG A 287 1.41 -17.83 -33.51
N SER A 288 2.03 -18.05 -34.66
CA SER A 288 1.69 -19.13 -35.59
C SER A 288 1.78 -20.51 -34.93
N ALA A 289 2.79 -20.74 -34.08
CA ALA A 289 2.97 -22.00 -33.34
C ALA A 289 1.93 -22.20 -32.23
N LEU A 290 1.54 -21.13 -31.51
CA LEU A 290 0.47 -21.18 -30.51
C LEU A 290 -0.90 -21.44 -31.16
N ASP A 291 -1.19 -20.77 -32.28
CA ASP A 291 -2.42 -20.98 -33.05
C ASP A 291 -2.50 -22.42 -33.58
N ALA A 292 -1.39 -22.96 -34.11
CA ALA A 292 -1.31 -24.35 -34.55
C ALA A 292 -1.51 -25.35 -33.39
N TYR A 293 -0.92 -25.09 -32.22
CA TYR A 293 -1.15 -25.89 -31.01
C TYR A 293 -2.63 -25.89 -30.60
N LEU A 294 -3.26 -24.71 -30.53
CA LEU A 294 -4.66 -24.57 -30.11
C LEU A 294 -5.66 -25.18 -31.12
N GLN A 295 -5.32 -25.18 -32.42
CA GLN A 295 -6.09 -25.87 -33.44
C GLN A 295 -5.95 -27.40 -33.37
N ALA A 296 -4.74 -27.92 -33.14
CA ALA A 296 -4.48 -29.35 -33.03
C ALA A 296 -4.99 -29.94 -31.70
N TYR A 297 -4.90 -29.18 -30.61
CA TYR A 297 -5.19 -29.60 -29.24
C TYR A 297 -6.11 -28.58 -28.52
N PRO A 298 -7.37 -28.41 -28.97
CA PRO A 298 -8.31 -27.45 -28.38
C PRO A 298 -8.78 -27.80 -26.96
N LYS A 299 -8.44 -29.01 -26.47
CA LYS A 299 -8.61 -29.48 -25.09
C LYS A 299 -7.34 -30.19 -24.59
N GLY A 300 -6.19 -29.75 -25.09
CA GLY A 300 -4.87 -30.27 -24.72
C GLY A 300 -4.45 -29.89 -23.31
N LEU A 301 -3.37 -30.53 -22.86
CA LEU A 301 -2.77 -30.35 -21.54
C LEU A 301 -2.32 -28.91 -21.28
N TYR A 302 -1.97 -28.18 -22.34
CA TYR A 302 -1.40 -26.83 -22.28
C TYR A 302 -2.35 -25.74 -22.82
N THR A 303 -3.61 -26.06 -23.14
CA THR A 303 -4.57 -25.10 -23.76
C THR A 303 -4.69 -23.78 -22.99
N ALA A 304 -4.87 -23.82 -21.66
CA ALA A 304 -4.96 -22.61 -20.84
C ALA A 304 -3.65 -21.81 -20.87
N SER A 305 -2.50 -22.48 -20.76
CA SER A 305 -1.19 -21.83 -20.79
C SER A 305 -0.90 -21.21 -22.17
N ALA A 306 -1.20 -21.90 -23.27
CA ALA A 306 -1.06 -21.39 -24.63
C ALA A 306 -1.92 -20.14 -24.89
N LYS A 307 -3.17 -20.09 -24.41
CA LYS A 307 -3.99 -18.86 -24.41
C LYS A 307 -3.33 -17.72 -23.62
N GLY A 308 -2.73 -18.03 -22.47
CA GLY A 308 -1.94 -17.05 -21.69
C GLY A 308 -0.69 -16.54 -22.42
N LEU A 309 -0.03 -17.40 -23.19
CA LEU A 309 1.13 -17.03 -24.00
C LEU A 309 0.74 -16.18 -25.23
N GLN A 310 -0.44 -16.39 -25.84
CA GLN A 310 -0.97 -15.49 -26.88
C GLN A 310 -1.12 -14.06 -26.34
N ARG A 311 -1.62 -13.91 -25.11
CA ARG A 311 -1.68 -12.58 -24.45
C ARG A 311 -0.31 -11.94 -24.26
N ARG A 312 0.70 -12.73 -23.84
CA ARG A 312 2.09 -12.25 -23.75
C ARG A 312 2.64 -11.86 -25.12
N VAL A 313 2.28 -12.57 -26.19
CA VAL A 313 2.62 -12.21 -27.58
C VAL A 313 2.01 -10.87 -27.97
N HIS A 314 0.72 -10.61 -27.71
CA HIS A 314 0.09 -9.33 -28.03
C HIS A 314 0.73 -8.14 -27.28
N TRP A 315 1.06 -8.32 -25.99
CA TRP A 315 1.81 -7.32 -25.22
C TRP A 315 3.21 -7.05 -25.81
N LEU A 316 4.00 -8.09 -26.09
CA LEU A 316 5.34 -7.95 -26.69
C LEU A 316 5.30 -7.41 -28.13
N ALA A 317 4.18 -7.59 -28.85
CA ALA A 317 3.96 -6.99 -30.15
C ALA A 317 3.73 -5.48 -30.03
N GLY A 318 3.06 -5.03 -28.96
CA GLY A 318 2.50 -3.70 -28.79
C GLY A 318 1.04 -3.59 -29.26
N ASP A 319 0.37 -4.71 -29.53
CA ASP A 319 -1.02 -4.77 -30.01
C ASP A 319 -1.99 -4.65 -28.82
N GLN A 320 -2.26 -3.42 -28.39
CA GLN A 320 -3.17 -3.16 -27.27
C GLN A 320 -4.60 -3.57 -27.57
N LYS A 321 -4.99 -3.63 -28.85
CA LYS A 321 -6.34 -4.02 -29.25
C LYS A 321 -6.60 -5.50 -29.00
N LEU A 322 -5.69 -6.38 -29.43
CA LEU A 322 -5.79 -7.81 -29.12
C LEU A 322 -5.53 -8.08 -27.64
N LEU A 323 -4.58 -7.39 -27.01
CA LEU A 323 -4.32 -7.50 -25.57
C LEU A 323 -5.56 -7.16 -24.71
N ALA A 324 -6.27 -6.07 -25.02
CA ALA A 324 -7.49 -5.69 -24.31
C ALA A 324 -8.67 -6.65 -24.58
N GLN A 325 -8.70 -7.32 -25.74
CA GLN A 325 -9.66 -8.37 -26.04
C GLN A 325 -9.38 -9.66 -25.25
N ASP A 326 -8.11 -10.07 -25.13
CA ASP A 326 -7.72 -11.23 -24.32
C ASP A 326 -8.13 -11.06 -22.85
N TYR A 327 -7.83 -9.89 -22.27
CA TYR A 327 -8.22 -9.60 -20.88
C TYR A 327 -9.73 -9.60 -20.70
N ALA A 328 -10.49 -8.93 -21.58
CA ALA A 328 -11.95 -8.92 -21.51
C ALA A 328 -12.56 -10.32 -21.65
N ALA A 329 -11.98 -11.18 -22.51
CA ALA A 329 -12.39 -12.58 -22.61
C ALA A 329 -12.15 -13.33 -21.29
N GLN A 330 -10.97 -13.20 -20.66
CA GLN A 330 -10.68 -13.91 -19.41
C GLN A 330 -11.45 -13.39 -18.18
N PHE A 331 -11.88 -12.14 -18.20
CA PHE A 331 -12.81 -11.62 -17.20
C PHE A 331 -14.22 -12.18 -17.37
N ALA A 332 -14.67 -12.42 -18.61
CA ALA A 332 -15.97 -13.03 -18.89
C ALA A 332 -16.04 -14.55 -18.59
N GLU A 333 -14.90 -15.27 -18.56
CA GLU A 333 -14.87 -16.70 -18.22
C GLU A 333 -15.34 -16.94 -16.77
N ALA A 334 -16.42 -17.69 -16.58
CA ALA A 334 -16.98 -17.92 -15.25
C ALA A 334 -16.15 -18.90 -14.40
N GLU A 335 -15.53 -19.90 -15.03
CA GLU A 335 -14.82 -20.99 -14.34
C GLU A 335 -13.32 -20.71 -14.17
N GLN A 336 -12.79 -20.81 -12.94
CA GLN A 336 -11.36 -20.64 -12.67
C GLN A 336 -10.48 -21.58 -13.52
N GLY A 337 -10.91 -22.81 -13.78
CA GLY A 337 -10.18 -23.79 -14.59
C GLY A 337 -10.09 -23.46 -16.08
N GLN A 338 -10.76 -22.40 -16.56
CA GLN A 338 -10.68 -21.93 -17.96
C GLN A 338 -9.77 -20.70 -18.11
N ARG A 339 -9.45 -20.00 -17.01
CA ARG A 339 -8.42 -18.95 -16.95
C ARG A 339 -7.01 -19.54 -16.89
N ASN A 340 -6.01 -18.77 -17.31
CA ASN A 340 -4.60 -19.20 -17.27
C ASN A 340 -3.83 -18.77 -16.00
N MET A 341 -4.47 -18.02 -15.10
CA MET A 341 -3.91 -17.46 -13.86
C MET A 341 -5.08 -17.02 -12.95
N ALA A 342 -4.80 -16.58 -11.72
CA ALA A 342 -5.84 -16.08 -10.84
C ALA A 342 -6.46 -14.77 -11.37
N LEU A 343 -7.67 -14.44 -10.89
CA LEU A 343 -8.35 -13.22 -11.31
C LEU A 343 -7.63 -11.96 -10.79
N GLU A 344 -6.98 -12.06 -9.64
CA GLU A 344 -6.11 -11.02 -9.08
C GLU A 344 -4.88 -10.78 -9.94
N ASP A 345 -4.17 -11.85 -10.36
CA ASP A 345 -3.03 -11.75 -11.27
C ASP A 345 -3.41 -11.06 -12.57
N LEU A 346 -4.60 -11.35 -13.13
CA LEU A 346 -5.10 -10.68 -14.34
C LEU A 346 -5.29 -9.17 -14.10
N VAL A 347 -5.86 -8.77 -12.96
CA VAL A 347 -6.03 -7.35 -12.61
C VAL A 347 -4.68 -6.65 -12.45
N GLN A 348 -3.71 -7.30 -11.82
CA GLN A 348 -2.35 -6.76 -11.69
C GLN A 348 -1.63 -6.69 -13.04
N GLU A 349 -1.80 -7.69 -13.90
CA GLU A 349 -1.19 -7.73 -15.22
C GLU A 349 -1.78 -6.66 -16.16
N VAL A 350 -3.09 -6.39 -16.09
CA VAL A 350 -3.74 -5.29 -16.81
C VAL A 350 -3.11 -3.95 -16.45
N ASP A 351 -2.99 -3.66 -15.15
CA ASP A 351 -2.40 -2.41 -14.66
C ASP A 351 -0.95 -2.26 -15.19
N ASN A 352 -0.13 -3.29 -14.98
CA ASN A 352 1.28 -3.28 -15.37
C ASN A 352 1.53 -3.24 -16.89
N LYS A 353 0.67 -3.85 -17.72
CA LYS A 353 0.96 -4.11 -19.16
C LYS A 353 0.05 -3.42 -20.16
N LEU A 354 -1.18 -3.07 -19.79
CA LEU A 354 -2.11 -2.35 -20.66
C LEU A 354 -2.23 -0.87 -20.27
N LEU A 355 -2.23 -0.57 -18.97
CA LEU A 355 -2.58 0.75 -18.45
C LEU A 355 -1.37 1.67 -18.18
N THR A 356 -0.15 1.14 -18.22
CA THR A 356 1.11 1.91 -18.16
C THR A 356 1.45 2.66 -19.46
N GLY A 357 0.83 2.33 -20.59
CA GLY A 357 1.17 2.88 -21.92
C GLY A 357 -0.03 3.12 -22.83
N ILE A 358 -1.16 3.53 -22.26
CA ILE A 358 -2.51 3.55 -22.88
C ILE A 358 -2.54 4.20 -24.29
N GLN A 359 -3.02 3.44 -25.27
CA GLN A 359 -3.43 3.90 -26.59
C GLN A 359 -4.96 3.78 -26.71
N LEU A 360 -5.70 4.80 -26.27
CA LEU A 360 -7.16 4.76 -26.11
C LEU A 360 -7.94 4.28 -27.35
N GLY A 361 -7.46 4.55 -28.57
CA GLY A 361 -8.15 4.16 -29.81
C GLY A 361 -8.19 2.64 -30.05
N ASP A 362 -7.27 1.89 -29.44
CA ASP A 362 -7.17 0.44 -29.60
C ASP A 362 -7.97 -0.33 -28.54
N ILE A 363 -8.20 0.26 -27.37
CA ILE A 363 -9.00 -0.34 -26.30
C ILE A 363 -10.49 -0.11 -26.60
N GLN A 364 -11.21 -1.18 -26.99
CA GLN A 364 -12.63 -1.11 -27.35
C GLN A 364 -13.54 -1.89 -26.40
N THR A 365 -12.98 -2.50 -25.35
CA THR A 365 -13.69 -3.33 -24.38
C THR A 365 -14.15 -2.45 -23.19
N PRO A 366 -15.47 -2.28 -22.96
CA PRO A 366 -16.00 -1.15 -22.18
C PRO A 366 -15.46 -1.03 -20.75
N LEU A 367 -15.25 -2.13 -20.02
CA LEU A 367 -14.71 -2.05 -18.65
C LEU A 367 -13.25 -1.56 -18.62
N LEU A 368 -12.41 -2.06 -19.53
CA LEU A 368 -11.01 -1.64 -19.63
C LEU A 368 -10.87 -0.22 -20.18
N LEU A 369 -11.74 0.14 -21.15
CA LEU A 369 -11.81 1.49 -21.69
C LEU A 369 -12.21 2.51 -20.61
N ALA A 370 -13.24 2.23 -19.81
CA ALA A 370 -13.64 3.09 -18.70
C ALA A 370 -12.52 3.33 -17.69
N VAL A 371 -11.77 2.28 -17.33
CA VAL A 371 -10.61 2.41 -16.43
C VAL A 371 -9.50 3.23 -17.08
N ALA A 372 -9.21 3.02 -18.38
CA ALA A 372 -8.25 3.82 -19.12
C ALA A 372 -8.66 5.31 -19.22
N ASP A 373 -9.94 5.61 -19.45
CA ASP A 373 -10.48 6.97 -19.46
C ASP A 373 -10.34 7.64 -18.07
N LEU A 374 -10.62 6.91 -16.99
CA LEU A 374 -10.42 7.41 -15.62
C LEU A 374 -8.95 7.71 -15.32
N VAL A 375 -8.00 6.90 -15.79
CA VAL A 375 -6.56 7.21 -15.70
C VAL A 375 -6.23 8.52 -16.41
N GLN A 376 -6.82 8.76 -17.58
CA GLN A 376 -6.60 9.98 -18.38
C GLN A 376 -7.28 11.23 -17.78
N MET A 377 -8.27 11.04 -16.90
CA MET A 377 -8.91 12.10 -16.09
C MET A 377 -8.13 12.47 -14.82
N ARG A 378 -7.04 11.77 -14.46
CA ARG A 378 -6.23 12.07 -13.27
C ARG A 378 -5.69 13.52 -13.28
N ALA A 379 -5.31 14.01 -12.11
CA ALA A 379 -4.58 15.27 -12.00
C ALA A 379 -3.32 15.21 -12.87
N HIS A 380 -3.06 16.27 -13.63
CA HIS A 380 -1.99 16.34 -14.61
C HIS A 380 -1.27 17.68 -14.44
N ASP A 381 0.03 17.71 -14.72
CA ASP A 381 0.79 18.96 -14.73
C ASP A 381 0.15 19.94 -15.74
N PRO A 382 -0.29 21.15 -15.30
CA PRO A 382 -0.84 22.16 -16.21
C PRO A 382 0.10 22.58 -17.34
N SER A 383 1.40 22.31 -17.23
CA SER A 383 2.40 22.57 -18.28
C SER A 383 2.38 21.56 -19.43
N SER A 384 1.76 20.39 -19.24
CA SER A 384 1.72 19.29 -20.20
C SER A 384 0.34 19.19 -20.88
N PRO A 385 0.28 19.04 -22.22
CA PRO A 385 -0.99 18.99 -22.94
C PRO A 385 -1.69 17.64 -22.76
N ARG A 386 -2.95 17.66 -22.31
CA ARG A 386 -3.81 16.45 -22.28
C ARG A 386 -4.20 16.06 -23.71
N ASN A 387 -3.86 14.83 -24.10
CA ASN A 387 -4.33 14.23 -25.35
C ASN A 387 -5.78 13.68 -25.25
N PHE A 388 -6.33 13.60 -24.03
CA PHE A 388 -7.71 13.21 -23.76
C PHE A 388 -8.59 14.46 -23.60
N ASN A 389 -9.68 14.53 -24.37
CA ASN A 389 -10.62 15.64 -24.39
C ASN A 389 -12.07 15.14 -24.56
N TRP A 390 -13.03 16.07 -24.53
CA TRP A 390 -14.45 15.75 -24.65
C TRP A 390 -14.78 15.02 -25.97
N GLU A 391 -14.21 15.45 -27.10
CA GLU A 391 -14.44 14.84 -28.41
C GLU A 391 -13.93 13.39 -28.48
N THR A 392 -12.76 13.11 -27.90
CA THR A 392 -12.21 11.75 -27.76
C THR A 392 -13.16 10.87 -26.95
N LEU A 393 -13.67 11.37 -25.82
CA LEU A 393 -14.65 10.64 -25.00
C LEU A 393 -15.97 10.42 -25.77
N GLN A 394 -16.50 11.43 -26.46
CA GLN A 394 -17.72 11.25 -27.26
C GLN A 394 -17.57 10.19 -28.37
N ALA A 395 -16.39 10.10 -29.00
CA ALA A 395 -16.14 9.12 -30.06
C ALA A 395 -16.21 7.66 -29.58
N GLN A 396 -16.02 7.40 -28.28
CA GLN A 396 -16.07 6.07 -27.68
C GLN A 396 -17.49 5.53 -27.44
N GLN A 397 -18.55 6.33 -27.64
CA GLN A 397 -19.94 5.96 -27.29
C GLN A 397 -20.37 4.57 -27.80
N ALA A 398 -19.93 4.17 -29.00
CA ALA A 398 -20.26 2.87 -29.59
C ALA A 398 -19.68 1.68 -28.79
N SER A 399 -18.49 1.82 -28.19
CA SER A 399 -17.85 0.80 -27.35
C SER A 399 -18.64 0.52 -26.07
N PHE A 400 -19.46 1.48 -25.64
CA PHE A 400 -20.30 1.38 -24.44
C PHE A 400 -21.77 1.06 -24.74
N ALA A 401 -22.12 0.60 -25.94
CA ALA A 401 -23.50 0.31 -26.31
C ALA A 401 -24.20 -0.73 -25.39
N ALA A 402 -23.43 -1.61 -24.74
CA ALA A 402 -23.92 -2.58 -23.74
C ALA A 402 -23.91 -2.05 -22.28
N HIS A 403 -23.26 -0.90 -22.03
CA HIS A 403 -23.10 -0.27 -20.71
C HIS A 403 -23.33 1.26 -20.79
N PRO A 404 -24.50 1.72 -21.25
CA PRO A 404 -24.77 3.15 -21.45
C PRO A 404 -24.69 3.97 -20.16
N GLU A 405 -25.00 3.37 -19.01
CA GLU A 405 -24.86 3.98 -17.68
C GLU A 405 -23.40 4.24 -17.28
N LEU A 406 -22.47 3.36 -17.66
CA LEU A 406 -21.04 3.55 -17.46
C LEU A 406 -20.51 4.70 -18.32
N PHE A 407 -20.98 4.81 -19.58
CA PHE A 407 -20.61 5.95 -20.44
C PHE A 407 -21.16 7.28 -19.93
N ALA A 408 -22.42 7.32 -19.49
CA ALA A 408 -23.00 8.50 -18.86
C ALA A 408 -22.24 8.92 -17.59
N TYR A 409 -21.77 7.94 -16.81
CA TYR A 409 -20.88 8.20 -15.67
C TYR A 409 -19.55 8.83 -16.13
N LEU A 410 -18.87 8.29 -17.14
CA LEU A 410 -17.60 8.84 -17.65
C LEU A 410 -17.77 10.26 -18.21
N GLN A 411 -18.88 10.54 -18.89
CA GLN A 411 -19.23 11.89 -19.35
C GLN A 411 -19.36 12.88 -18.19
N ALA A 412 -20.05 12.50 -17.12
CA ALA A 412 -20.16 13.32 -15.92
C ALA A 412 -18.81 13.46 -15.19
N ALA A 413 -18.02 12.39 -15.09
CA ALA A 413 -16.69 12.40 -14.48
C ALA A 413 -15.76 13.37 -15.22
N TYR A 414 -15.80 13.40 -16.56
CA TYR A 414 -15.07 14.39 -17.35
C TYR A 414 -15.48 15.82 -16.98
N ARG A 415 -16.79 16.11 -16.87
CA ARG A 415 -17.28 17.44 -16.48
C ARG A 415 -16.81 17.85 -15.08
N PHE A 416 -16.72 16.90 -14.15
CA PHE A 416 -16.31 17.18 -12.77
C PHE A 416 -14.79 17.32 -12.62
N TYR A 417 -14.02 16.33 -13.09
CA TYR A 417 -12.56 16.25 -12.86
C TYR A 417 -11.74 17.04 -13.87
N VAL A 418 -12.17 17.13 -15.13
CA VAL A 418 -11.41 17.78 -16.22
C VAL A 418 -11.90 19.20 -16.49
N ASP A 419 -13.20 19.40 -16.72
CA ASP A 419 -13.76 20.76 -16.95
C ASP A 419 -13.92 21.56 -15.64
N GLN A 420 -13.98 20.88 -14.49
CA GLN A 420 -14.30 21.48 -13.18
C GLN A 420 -15.64 22.24 -13.17
N ASP A 421 -16.61 21.74 -13.93
CA ASP A 421 -17.94 22.32 -14.12
C ASP A 421 -19.01 21.47 -13.41
N PRO A 422 -19.32 21.76 -12.12
CA PRO A 422 -20.31 21.00 -11.38
C PRO A 422 -21.73 21.21 -11.93
N ALA A 423 -22.02 22.29 -12.66
CA ALA A 423 -23.34 22.49 -13.25
C ALA A 423 -23.58 21.49 -14.39
N LYS A 424 -22.64 21.39 -15.34
CA LYS A 424 -22.71 20.36 -16.40
C LYS A 424 -22.63 18.94 -15.85
N THR A 425 -21.90 18.74 -14.74
CA THR A 425 -21.87 17.45 -14.04
C THR A 425 -23.27 17.05 -13.56
N LEU A 426 -24.01 17.96 -12.92
CA LEU A 426 -25.39 17.71 -12.47
C LEU A 426 -26.37 17.52 -13.63
N GLU A 427 -26.18 18.21 -14.76
CA GLU A 427 -26.98 18.02 -15.98
C GLU A 427 -26.77 16.64 -16.63
N ALA A 428 -25.54 16.10 -16.56
CA ALA A 428 -25.18 14.80 -17.12
C ALA A 428 -25.63 13.60 -16.28
N LEU A 429 -25.96 13.80 -15.00
CA LEU A 429 -26.23 12.72 -14.04
C LEU A 429 -27.73 12.43 -13.83
N PRO A 430 -28.10 11.16 -13.55
CA PRO A 430 -29.49 10.80 -13.31
C PRO A 430 -30.04 11.42 -12.03
N GLN A 431 -31.14 12.16 -12.18
CA GLN A 431 -31.79 12.91 -11.09
C GLN A 431 -32.55 12.03 -10.09
N LYS A 432 -32.84 10.78 -10.44
CA LYS A 432 -33.44 9.78 -9.56
C LYS A 432 -32.37 8.80 -9.13
N VAL A 433 -32.38 8.43 -7.84
CA VAL A 433 -31.60 7.29 -7.35
C VAL A 433 -32.13 6.01 -8.02
N GLY A 434 -31.21 5.22 -8.57
CA GLY A 434 -31.49 3.95 -9.23
C GLY A 434 -30.96 2.78 -8.42
N SER A 435 -30.40 1.79 -9.11
CA SER A 435 -29.56 0.77 -8.47
C SER A 435 -28.33 1.43 -7.82
N LEU A 436 -27.85 0.85 -6.73
CA LEU A 436 -26.59 1.18 -6.07
C LEU A 436 -25.60 0.02 -6.18
N ASP A 437 -25.51 -0.58 -7.38
CA ASP A 437 -24.25 -1.13 -7.89
C ASP A 437 -23.16 -0.03 -7.91
N TYR A 438 -21.89 -0.40 -8.07
CA TYR A 438 -20.79 0.56 -8.00
C TYR A 438 -20.87 1.63 -9.09
N VAL A 439 -21.34 1.34 -10.31
CA VAL A 439 -21.58 2.37 -11.34
C VAL A 439 -22.68 3.35 -10.91
N GLY A 440 -23.86 2.87 -10.50
CA GLY A 440 -24.98 3.70 -10.05
C GLY A 440 -24.67 4.50 -8.78
N PHE A 441 -23.92 3.89 -7.85
CA PHE A 441 -23.37 4.57 -6.68
C PHE A 441 -22.38 5.66 -7.08
N SER A 442 -21.46 5.39 -8.03
CA SER A 442 -20.52 6.41 -8.55
C SER A 442 -21.23 7.60 -9.17
N GLN A 443 -22.32 7.38 -9.91
CA GLN A 443 -23.15 8.45 -10.45
C GLN A 443 -23.75 9.33 -9.33
N GLN A 444 -24.29 8.73 -8.27
CA GLN A 444 -24.88 9.51 -7.17
C GLN A 444 -23.81 10.14 -6.25
N THR A 445 -22.66 9.49 -6.06
CA THR A 445 -21.50 10.10 -5.38
C THR A 445 -21.03 11.33 -6.15
N LEU A 446 -20.85 11.24 -7.47
CA LEU A 446 -20.43 12.38 -8.29
C LEU A 446 -21.48 13.51 -8.29
N ARG A 447 -22.77 13.17 -8.25
CA ARG A 447 -23.87 14.14 -8.12
C ARG A 447 -23.76 14.92 -6.80
N GLY A 448 -23.56 14.23 -5.68
CA GLY A 448 -23.39 14.89 -4.39
C GLY A 448 -22.09 15.69 -4.32
N LEU A 449 -20.97 15.18 -4.85
CA LEU A 449 -19.73 15.93 -5.00
C LEU A 449 -19.90 17.26 -5.75
N ALA A 450 -20.68 17.27 -6.83
CA ALA A 450 -20.99 18.50 -7.57
C ALA A 450 -21.86 19.49 -6.75
N LEU A 451 -22.78 18.99 -5.92
CA LEU A 451 -23.57 19.82 -4.99
C LEU A 451 -22.68 20.43 -3.88
N GLU A 452 -21.78 19.63 -3.29
CA GLU A 452 -20.77 20.08 -2.33
C GLU A 452 -19.86 21.17 -2.95
N GLN A 453 -19.41 20.98 -4.19
CA GLN A 453 -18.58 21.97 -4.91
C GLN A 453 -19.33 23.28 -5.18
N GLN A 454 -20.64 23.22 -5.47
CA GLN A 454 -21.51 24.40 -5.58
C GLN A 454 -21.88 25.03 -4.23
N LYS A 455 -21.52 24.39 -3.11
CA LYS A 455 -21.91 24.76 -1.74
C LYS A 455 -23.42 24.68 -1.49
N ASP A 456 -24.15 23.86 -2.27
CA ASP A 456 -25.53 23.49 -1.93
C ASP A 456 -25.52 22.34 -0.91
N TRP A 457 -25.03 22.70 0.29
CA TRP A 457 -24.86 21.76 1.40
C TRP A 457 -26.15 21.02 1.74
N LYS A 458 -27.31 21.68 1.57
CA LYS A 458 -28.62 21.13 1.91
C LYS A 458 -29.09 20.10 0.89
N ALA A 459 -28.89 20.35 -0.40
CA ALA A 459 -29.18 19.36 -1.43
C ALA A 459 -28.24 18.15 -1.31
N ALA A 460 -26.95 18.38 -1.05
CA ALA A 460 -25.98 17.31 -0.81
C ALA A 460 -26.34 16.48 0.43
N GLU A 461 -26.61 17.11 1.58
CA GLU A 461 -27.11 16.45 2.81
C GLU A 461 -28.33 15.56 2.52
N SER A 462 -29.31 16.12 1.79
CA SER A 462 -30.55 15.40 1.45
C SER A 462 -30.28 14.16 0.60
N LEU A 463 -29.38 14.26 -0.38
CA LEU A 463 -28.96 13.13 -1.21
C LEU A 463 -28.21 12.07 -0.40
N TRP A 464 -27.24 12.47 0.44
CA TRP A 464 -26.49 11.51 1.26
C TRP A 464 -27.40 10.74 2.24
N LEU A 465 -28.39 11.40 2.83
CA LEU A 465 -29.41 10.78 3.67
C LEU A 465 -30.37 9.87 2.89
N GLU A 466 -30.69 10.19 1.62
CA GLU A 466 -31.48 9.34 0.73
C GLU A 466 -30.74 8.05 0.36
N LEU A 467 -29.44 8.14 0.09
CA LEU A 467 -28.61 6.98 -0.32
C LEU A 467 -28.28 6.03 0.84
N LEU A 468 -28.04 6.55 2.05
CA LEU A 468 -27.54 5.76 3.19
C LEU A 468 -28.37 4.51 3.55
N PRO A 469 -29.72 4.53 3.60
CA PRO A 469 -30.51 3.32 3.86
C PRO A 469 -30.61 2.37 2.65
N GLN A 470 -30.27 2.85 1.43
CA GLN A 470 -30.32 2.08 0.20
C GLN A 470 -28.98 1.39 -0.14
N ALA A 471 -27.87 1.95 0.35
CA ALA A 471 -26.53 1.39 0.16
C ALA A 471 -26.44 -0.05 0.69
N ALA A 472 -25.98 -0.97 -0.16
CA ALA A 472 -25.96 -2.40 0.11
C ALA A 472 -24.64 -3.09 -0.27
N GLN A 473 -23.85 -2.52 -1.19
CA GLN A 473 -22.55 -3.07 -1.52
C GLN A 473 -21.50 -2.73 -0.44
N PRO A 474 -20.45 -3.55 -0.30
CA PRO A 474 -19.33 -3.27 0.60
C PRO A 474 -18.79 -1.84 0.50
N TYR A 475 -18.51 -1.26 1.67
CA TYR A 475 -17.88 0.04 1.92
C TYR A 475 -18.71 1.28 1.53
N GLN A 476 -19.80 1.16 0.76
CA GLN A 476 -20.67 2.29 0.39
C GLN A 476 -21.19 3.08 1.61
N LYS A 477 -21.53 2.37 2.71
CA LYS A 477 -21.99 3.02 3.95
C LYS A 477 -20.88 3.78 4.68
N GLY A 478 -19.62 3.38 4.52
CA GLY A 478 -18.48 4.15 5.03
C GLY A 478 -18.33 5.46 4.25
N GLN A 479 -18.32 5.38 2.92
CA GLN A 479 -18.26 6.55 2.02
C GLN A 479 -19.36 7.57 2.32
N LEU A 480 -20.60 7.12 2.49
CA LEU A 480 -21.72 8.02 2.80
C LEU A 480 -21.64 8.65 4.21
N GLN A 481 -21.05 7.96 5.19
CA GLN A 481 -20.79 8.53 6.50
C GLN A 481 -19.69 9.58 6.47
N LEU A 482 -18.59 9.33 5.72
CA LEU A 482 -17.55 10.32 5.46
C LEU A 482 -18.13 11.56 4.75
N ALA A 483 -19.02 11.35 3.77
CA ALA A 483 -19.68 12.43 3.05
C ALA A 483 -20.56 13.30 3.96
N LEU A 484 -21.35 12.67 4.83
CA LEU A 484 -22.16 13.38 5.83
C LEU A 484 -21.30 14.10 6.87
N ALA A 485 -20.18 13.51 7.31
CA ALA A 485 -19.26 14.15 8.25
C ALA A 485 -18.64 15.43 7.66
N LEU A 486 -18.13 15.36 6.43
CA LEU A 486 -17.59 16.51 5.69
C LEU A 486 -18.66 17.58 5.41
N ASN A 487 -19.88 17.18 5.03
CA ASN A 487 -20.99 18.10 4.80
C ASN A 487 -21.37 18.85 6.10
N TYR A 488 -21.52 18.13 7.22
CA TYR A 488 -21.88 18.72 8.51
C TYR A 488 -20.78 19.64 9.05
N GLU A 489 -19.51 19.30 8.85
CA GLU A 489 -18.39 20.19 9.16
C GLU A 489 -18.47 21.48 8.31
N ARG A 490 -18.48 21.35 6.98
CA ARG A 490 -18.39 22.49 6.04
C ARG A 490 -19.60 23.41 6.04
N SER A 491 -20.77 22.87 6.38
CA SER A 491 -22.01 23.64 6.55
C SER A 491 -22.16 24.29 7.93
N GLY A 492 -21.21 24.09 8.86
CA GLY A 492 -21.28 24.62 10.22
C GLY A 492 -22.32 23.92 11.11
N GLN A 493 -22.71 22.70 10.74
CA GLN A 493 -23.71 21.88 11.42
C GLN A 493 -23.07 20.72 12.21
N LEU A 494 -21.83 20.89 12.70
CA LEU A 494 -21.01 19.87 13.37
C LEU A 494 -21.77 19.08 14.45
N GLU A 495 -22.65 19.74 15.19
CA GLU A 495 -23.55 19.15 16.20
C GLU A 495 -24.39 17.96 15.68
N LYS A 496 -24.73 17.93 14.38
CA LYS A 496 -25.45 16.79 13.76
C LYS A 496 -24.64 15.51 13.76
N VAL A 497 -23.31 15.59 13.70
CA VAL A 497 -22.43 14.41 13.81
C VAL A 497 -22.60 13.77 15.18
N PHE A 498 -22.69 14.56 16.24
CA PHE A 498 -22.63 14.07 17.63
C PHE A 498 -24.00 13.78 18.25
N ALA A 499 -25.10 14.11 17.57
CA ALA A 499 -26.46 13.80 18.01
C ALA A 499 -26.73 12.28 18.14
N GLU A 500 -27.60 11.90 19.08
CA GLU A 500 -27.97 10.48 19.37
C GLU A 500 -28.47 9.72 18.13
N ALA A 501 -29.26 10.39 17.28
CA ALA A 501 -29.80 9.83 16.04
C ALA A 501 -28.89 10.03 14.81
N SER A 502 -27.61 10.37 15.01
CA SER A 502 -26.69 10.68 13.92
C SER A 502 -26.49 9.49 12.95
N PRO A 503 -26.45 9.75 11.63
CA PRO A 503 -26.04 8.76 10.65
C PRO A 503 -24.53 8.47 10.70
N VAL A 504 -23.71 9.39 11.22
CA VAL A 504 -22.24 9.27 11.31
C VAL A 504 -21.87 8.50 12.58
N LYS A 505 -21.69 7.19 12.43
CA LYS A 505 -21.47 6.23 13.53
C LYS A 505 -20.06 5.66 13.58
N GLU A 506 -19.31 5.76 12.49
CA GLU A 506 -17.91 5.33 12.42
C GLU A 506 -17.08 6.13 13.46
N PRO A 507 -16.37 5.47 14.41
CA PRO A 507 -15.71 6.15 15.53
C PRO A 507 -14.56 7.08 15.14
N LEU A 508 -13.81 6.78 14.08
CA LEU A 508 -12.65 7.55 13.68
C LEU A 508 -13.05 8.87 13.01
N LEU A 509 -14.09 8.90 12.16
CA LEU A 509 -14.73 10.13 11.64
C LEU A 509 -15.11 11.09 12.78
N ARG A 510 -15.74 10.55 13.82
CA ARG A 510 -16.15 11.30 15.02
C ARG A 510 -14.94 11.80 15.81
N SER A 511 -13.90 10.97 15.94
CA SER A 511 -12.67 11.30 16.66
C SER A 511 -11.87 12.40 15.95
N ILE A 512 -11.71 12.33 14.62
CA ILE A 512 -11.09 13.37 13.77
C ILE A 512 -11.75 14.72 14.02
N LEU A 513 -13.09 14.75 14.02
CA LEU A 513 -13.84 15.98 14.24
C LEU A 513 -13.72 16.51 15.68
N LEU A 514 -13.68 15.63 16.69
CA LEU A 514 -13.40 16.04 18.08
C LEU A 514 -12.01 16.63 18.23
N ARG A 515 -10.97 15.98 17.68
CA ARG A 515 -9.60 16.47 17.82
C ARG A 515 -9.34 17.76 17.05
N ASN A 516 -9.87 17.91 15.85
CA ASN A 516 -9.52 19.03 14.96
C ASN A 516 -10.46 20.23 15.11
N VAL A 517 -11.78 20.03 15.01
CA VAL A 517 -12.74 21.13 14.80
C VAL A 517 -13.65 21.46 15.98
N ALA A 518 -13.85 20.54 16.93
CA ALA A 518 -14.74 20.79 18.06
C ALA A 518 -14.29 21.98 18.93
N ASP A 519 -15.27 22.70 19.46
CA ASP A 519 -15.04 23.68 20.52
C ASP A 519 -15.11 23.05 21.92
N ALA A 520 -14.83 23.84 22.95
CA ALA A 520 -14.82 23.36 24.33
C ALA A 520 -16.22 22.97 24.86
N GLU A 521 -17.33 23.48 24.32
CA GLU A 521 -18.67 23.09 24.78
C GLU A 521 -19.09 21.74 24.18
N LEU A 522 -18.78 21.51 22.90
CA LEU A 522 -18.98 20.21 22.26
C LEU A 522 -18.11 19.13 22.91
N LEU A 523 -16.83 19.41 23.17
CA LEU A 523 -15.95 18.49 23.88
C LEU A 523 -16.51 18.13 25.28
N ARG A 524 -16.84 19.13 26.11
CA ARG A 524 -17.47 18.90 27.44
C ARG A 524 -18.75 18.08 27.39
N ARG A 525 -19.51 18.18 26.29
CA ARG A 525 -20.71 17.36 26.07
C ARG A 525 -20.34 15.91 25.78
N GLN A 526 -19.41 15.65 24.88
CA GLN A 526 -19.01 14.28 24.53
C GLN A 526 -18.26 13.55 25.65
N VAL A 527 -17.60 14.26 26.59
CA VAL A 527 -17.14 13.64 27.86
C VAL A 527 -18.28 12.96 28.63
N ARG A 528 -19.53 13.45 28.49
CA ARG A 528 -20.71 12.96 29.21
C ARG A 528 -21.67 12.14 28.34
N GLN A 529 -21.61 12.30 27.02
CA GLN A 529 -22.60 11.82 26.04
C GLN A 529 -21.97 11.13 24.82
N GLY A 530 -20.66 10.87 24.84
CA GLY A 530 -19.97 10.15 23.77
C GLY A 530 -20.57 8.77 23.51
N ALA A 531 -20.63 8.35 22.24
CA ALA A 531 -21.28 7.10 21.86
C ALA A 531 -20.52 5.85 22.37
N THR A 532 -19.23 6.00 22.67
CA THR A 532 -18.36 5.00 23.28
C THR A 532 -17.54 5.62 24.41
N ALA A 533 -16.96 4.77 25.27
CA ALA A 533 -16.01 5.22 26.28
C ALA A 533 -14.77 5.91 25.66
N GLU A 534 -14.28 5.39 24.53
CA GLU A 534 -13.16 5.99 23.80
C GLU A 534 -13.50 7.38 23.25
N GLU A 535 -14.73 7.62 22.76
CA GLU A 535 -15.16 8.95 22.32
C GLU A 535 -15.17 9.96 23.48
N GLY A 536 -15.65 9.53 24.66
CA GLY A 536 -15.64 10.34 25.88
C GLY A 536 -14.22 10.63 26.39
N ASP A 537 -13.35 9.62 26.41
CA ASP A 537 -11.94 9.76 26.79
C ASP A 537 -11.18 10.67 25.81
N THR A 538 -11.43 10.53 24.50
CA THR A 538 -10.84 11.36 23.43
C THR A 538 -11.29 12.81 23.54
N ALA A 539 -12.57 13.05 23.80
CA ALA A 539 -13.10 14.39 24.03
C ALA A 539 -12.48 15.04 25.28
N LEU A 540 -12.34 14.28 26.38
CA LEU A 540 -11.75 14.79 27.62
C LEU A 540 -10.25 15.07 27.47
N PHE A 541 -9.52 14.18 26.81
CA PHE A 541 -8.11 14.38 26.53
C PHE A 541 -7.90 15.65 25.71
N THR A 542 -8.64 15.77 24.60
CA THR A 542 -8.55 16.93 23.70
C THR A 542 -8.86 18.24 24.43
N LEU A 543 -9.90 18.24 25.28
CA LEU A 543 -10.28 19.39 26.10
C LEU A 543 -9.16 19.82 27.04
N LEU A 544 -8.70 18.92 27.91
CA LEU A 544 -7.67 19.20 28.91
C LEU A 544 -6.34 19.58 28.27
N TYR A 545 -5.98 18.91 27.16
CA TYR A 545 -4.80 19.23 26.38
C TYR A 545 -4.89 20.63 25.77
N LYS A 546 -5.98 20.95 25.04
CA LYS A 546 -6.13 22.24 24.37
C LYS A 546 -6.33 23.39 25.37
N ASP A 547 -6.90 23.17 26.55
CA ASP A 547 -6.93 24.21 27.59
C ASP A 547 -5.51 24.60 28.05
N LEU A 548 -4.64 23.62 28.32
CA LEU A 548 -3.23 23.89 28.66
C LEU A 548 -2.47 24.52 27.49
N ARG A 549 -2.61 23.94 26.29
CA ARG A 549 -1.85 24.34 25.09
C ARG A 549 -2.38 25.59 24.40
N ARG A 550 -3.52 26.15 24.80
CA ARG A 550 -4.01 27.47 24.36
C ARG A 550 -4.06 28.48 25.52
N SER A 551 -3.33 28.22 26.61
CA SER A 551 -3.20 29.06 27.81
C SER A 551 -4.51 29.39 28.54
N ARG A 552 -5.52 28.53 28.43
CA ARG A 552 -6.84 28.66 29.09
C ARG A 552 -6.84 28.01 30.47
N PHE A 553 -5.85 28.33 31.29
CA PHE A 553 -5.61 27.65 32.57
C PHE A 553 -6.79 27.71 33.56
N ALA A 554 -7.59 28.78 33.51
CA ALA A 554 -8.80 28.93 34.30
C ALA A 554 -9.96 28.01 33.83
N ASP A 555 -9.96 27.58 32.58
CA ASP A 555 -10.91 26.59 32.06
C ASP A 555 -10.41 25.17 32.31
N PHE A 556 -9.09 24.91 32.12
CA PHE A 556 -8.45 23.66 32.54
C PHE A 556 -8.82 23.30 33.99
N GLY A 557 -8.73 24.26 34.92
CA GLY A 557 -9.07 24.03 36.33
C GLY A 557 -10.53 23.61 36.58
N LYS A 558 -11.47 24.00 35.70
CA LYS A 558 -12.89 23.58 35.76
C LYS A 558 -13.05 22.20 35.13
N ASP A 559 -12.48 22.00 33.95
CA ASP A 559 -12.66 20.79 33.16
C ASP A 559 -11.86 19.61 33.71
N PHE A 560 -10.78 19.86 34.46
CA PHE A 560 -10.04 18.86 35.23
C PHE A 560 -10.92 18.13 36.26
N ALA A 561 -12.02 18.72 36.72
CA ALA A 561 -12.99 18.04 37.57
C ALA A 561 -13.70 16.86 36.87
N LEU A 562 -13.77 16.87 35.53
CA LEU A 562 -14.35 15.78 34.73
C LEU A 562 -13.46 14.53 34.69
N LEU A 563 -12.17 14.65 35.05
CA LEU A 563 -11.19 13.56 35.02
C LEU A 563 -11.46 12.43 36.02
N GLY A 564 -12.17 12.73 37.11
CA GLY A 564 -12.40 11.76 38.20
C GLY A 564 -11.11 11.35 38.93
N GLU A 565 -11.24 10.71 40.10
CA GLU A 565 -10.07 10.30 40.89
C GLU A 565 -9.24 9.20 40.20
N THR A 566 -9.91 8.27 39.53
CA THR A 566 -9.32 7.20 38.70
C THR A 566 -9.65 7.43 37.23
N PRO A 567 -8.80 8.15 36.47
CA PRO A 567 -8.98 8.32 35.03
C PRO A 567 -8.76 7.01 34.26
N SER A 568 -9.25 6.99 33.02
CA SER A 568 -9.00 5.89 32.08
C SER A 568 -7.50 5.70 31.83
N GLN A 569 -7.04 4.46 31.94
CA GLN A 569 -5.67 4.05 31.60
C GLN A 569 -5.54 3.58 30.14
N THR A 570 -6.66 3.50 29.40
CA THR A 570 -6.68 3.22 27.96
C THR A 570 -5.83 4.26 27.25
N ARG A 571 -4.86 3.81 26.43
CA ARG A 571 -4.10 4.71 25.59
C ARG A 571 -4.88 5.01 24.31
N LEU A 572 -4.95 6.28 23.95
CA LEU A 572 -5.67 6.79 22.80
C LEU A 572 -4.63 7.08 21.69
N GLY A 573 -4.51 6.14 20.75
CA GLY A 573 -3.61 6.25 19.59
C GLY A 573 -4.25 7.01 18.44
N THR A 574 -4.80 6.28 17.47
CA THR A 574 -5.42 6.81 16.25
C THR A 574 -6.54 7.83 16.52
N SER A 575 -7.29 7.70 17.61
CA SER A 575 -8.33 8.65 18.02
C SER A 575 -7.77 10.05 18.30
N LEU A 576 -6.57 10.16 18.90
CA LEU A 576 -5.84 11.43 19.07
C LEU A 576 -5.01 11.83 17.84
N GLY A 577 -4.98 11.00 16.79
CA GLY A 577 -4.26 11.27 15.53
C GLY A 577 -2.84 10.73 15.46
N TYR A 578 -2.43 9.86 16.39
CA TYR A 578 -1.15 9.17 16.25
C TYR A 578 -1.23 8.08 15.17
N VAL A 579 -0.17 7.99 14.36
CA VAL A 579 0.03 6.94 13.37
C VAL A 579 1.24 6.10 13.78
N TYR A 580 1.12 4.77 13.72
CA TYR A 580 1.99 3.76 14.34
C TYR A 580 2.28 3.94 15.84
N GLY A 581 1.59 4.88 16.50
CA GLY A 581 1.81 5.27 17.88
C GLY A 581 0.68 4.86 18.80
N ALA A 582 0.99 4.14 19.89
CA ALA A 582 0.02 3.77 20.92
C ALA A 582 -0.61 4.98 21.65
N GLY A 583 -0.06 6.19 21.47
CA GLY A 583 -0.57 7.42 22.08
C GLY A 583 -0.51 7.47 23.61
N ASN A 584 -1.37 8.29 24.19
CA ASN A 584 -1.38 8.63 25.61
C ASN A 584 -2.73 8.31 26.27
N SER A 585 -2.75 8.07 27.59
CA SER A 585 -3.97 7.86 28.38
C SER A 585 -4.29 9.08 29.25
N LEU A 586 -5.54 9.22 29.70
CA LEU A 586 -5.98 10.31 30.57
C LEU A 586 -5.20 10.41 31.89
N GLU A 587 -4.52 9.33 32.31
CA GLU A 587 -3.64 9.31 33.47
C GLU A 587 -2.53 10.37 33.42
N LEU A 588 -2.08 10.84 32.25
CA LEU A 588 -1.04 11.88 32.18
C LEU A 588 -1.43 13.15 32.94
N PHE A 589 -2.72 13.53 32.93
CA PHE A 589 -3.18 14.74 33.63
C PHE A 589 -3.13 14.59 35.17
N ARG A 590 -2.89 13.38 35.70
CA ARG A 590 -2.59 13.17 37.13
C ARG A 590 -1.11 13.35 37.48
N TRP A 591 -0.29 13.89 36.57
CA TRP A 591 1.13 14.23 36.81
C TRP A 591 1.32 15.08 38.07
N LYS A 592 2.19 14.58 38.96
CA LYS A 592 2.50 15.16 40.29
C LYS A 592 3.82 15.96 40.33
N GLY A 593 4.43 16.21 39.17
CA GLY A 593 5.75 16.86 39.08
C GLY A 593 6.95 15.90 39.17
N ASP A 594 6.71 14.59 39.26
CA ASP A 594 7.76 13.60 39.52
C ASP A 594 8.79 13.49 38.38
N LYS A 595 10.07 13.57 38.75
CA LYS A 595 11.28 13.33 37.93
C LYS A 595 11.48 14.24 36.71
N ALA A 596 11.56 15.54 36.93
CA ALA A 596 12.49 16.36 36.15
C ALA A 596 13.93 15.90 36.44
N GLU A 597 14.59 15.21 35.50
CA GLU A 597 15.98 14.73 35.65
C GLU A 597 16.98 15.86 35.93
N SER A 598 16.63 17.08 35.50
CA SER A 598 17.34 18.32 35.79
C SER A 598 17.21 18.81 37.24
N GLY A 599 16.50 18.10 38.13
CA GLY A 599 16.37 18.43 39.55
C GLY A 599 15.49 19.65 39.88
N TYR A 600 14.71 20.16 38.91
CA TYR A 600 13.78 21.28 39.11
C TYR A 600 12.44 20.75 39.65
N VAL A 601 11.97 21.27 40.79
CA VAL A 601 10.83 20.68 41.51
C VAL A 601 9.52 21.35 41.10
N CYS A 602 8.70 20.63 40.35
CA CYS A 602 7.36 21.06 39.95
C CYS A 602 6.26 20.54 40.88
N PRO A 603 5.18 21.32 41.08
CA PRO A 603 3.96 20.81 41.68
C PRO A 603 3.14 20.01 40.66
N ALA A 604 1.97 19.50 41.04
CA ALA A 604 1.08 18.82 40.10
C ALA A 604 0.65 19.75 38.93
N ILE A 605 0.25 19.18 37.78
CA ILE A 605 -0.17 19.99 36.63
C ILE A 605 -1.38 20.89 36.95
N ALA A 606 -2.32 20.40 37.78
CA ALA A 606 -3.46 21.19 38.24
C ALA A 606 -3.05 22.39 39.13
N GLU A 607 -2.02 22.24 39.96
CA GLU A 607 -1.48 23.33 40.78
C GLU A 607 -0.69 24.33 39.91
N SER A 608 0.08 23.83 38.95
CA SER A 608 0.81 24.67 37.96
C SER A 608 -0.16 25.49 37.12
N ALA A 609 -1.25 24.89 36.64
CA ALA A 609 -2.31 25.58 35.91
C ALA A 609 -3.07 26.57 36.81
N ALA A 610 -3.34 26.23 38.07
CA ALA A 610 -3.97 27.17 39.00
C ALA A 610 -3.10 28.42 39.27
N ALA A 611 -1.77 28.27 39.36
CA ALA A 611 -0.85 29.40 39.45
C ALA A 611 -0.90 30.26 38.18
N LEU A 612 -0.84 29.64 36.99
CA LEU A 612 -0.92 30.33 35.69
C LEU A 612 -2.28 30.99 35.43
N ALA A 613 -3.36 30.47 36.02
CA ALA A 613 -4.68 31.09 35.98
C ALA A 613 -4.77 32.36 36.85
N ALA A 614 -3.91 32.49 37.86
CA ALA A 614 -3.82 33.67 38.73
C ALA A 614 -2.83 34.72 38.20
N ASP A 615 -1.69 34.29 37.65
CA ASP A 615 -0.75 35.11 36.88
C ASP A 615 -0.21 34.30 35.69
N GLY A 616 -0.61 34.66 34.46
CA GLY A 616 -0.14 34.01 33.24
C GLY A 616 1.36 34.13 32.99
N ASN A 617 2.08 34.98 33.73
CA ASN A 617 3.53 35.12 33.69
C ASN A 617 4.23 34.42 34.88
N ASP A 618 3.53 33.58 35.65
CA ASP A 618 4.11 32.91 36.82
C ASP A 618 5.35 32.10 36.41
N PRO A 619 6.55 32.45 36.91
CA PRO A 619 7.79 31.86 36.43
C PRO A 619 7.87 30.35 36.59
N LYS A 620 7.33 29.86 37.70
CA LYS A 620 7.37 28.45 38.06
C LYS A 620 6.32 27.66 37.30
N GLY A 621 5.10 28.19 37.17
CA GLY A 621 4.03 27.64 36.35
C GLY A 621 4.47 27.44 34.91
N LEU A 622 5.07 28.46 34.27
CA LEU A 622 5.54 28.37 32.88
C LEU A 622 6.62 27.30 32.70
N ASN A 623 7.61 27.26 33.59
CA ASN A 623 8.65 26.24 33.60
C ASN A 623 8.07 24.83 33.81
N CYS A 624 7.08 24.67 34.69
CA CYS A 624 6.47 23.39 35.02
C CYS A 624 5.46 22.88 33.98
N LEU A 625 4.75 23.77 33.29
CA LEU A 625 4.04 23.44 32.06
C LEU A 625 5.02 22.96 30.98
N GLY A 626 6.21 23.58 30.90
CA GLY A 626 7.32 23.12 30.08
C GLY A 626 7.81 21.71 30.43
N GLU A 627 7.91 21.36 31.72
CA GLU A 627 8.24 19.98 32.12
C GLU A 627 7.10 19.00 31.83
N PHE A 628 5.84 19.37 32.09
CA PHE A 628 4.71 18.52 31.76
C PHE A 628 4.69 18.15 30.26
N ILE A 629 4.91 19.12 29.37
CA ILE A 629 4.94 18.88 27.92
C ILE A 629 6.12 17.98 27.52
N LEU A 630 7.34 18.25 28.00
CA LEU A 630 8.51 17.41 27.65
C LEU A 630 8.32 15.97 28.16
N ARG A 631 7.98 15.80 29.45
CA ARG A 631 8.01 14.49 30.11
C ARG A 631 6.93 13.53 29.64
N ASN A 632 5.89 14.05 28.99
CA ASN A 632 4.81 13.25 28.38
C ASN A 632 4.88 13.22 26.85
N GLY A 633 5.96 13.73 26.22
CA GLY A 633 6.16 13.67 24.77
C GLY A 633 5.10 14.45 23.98
N LEU A 634 4.73 15.64 24.45
CA LEU A 634 3.63 16.43 23.89
C LEU A 634 4.09 17.53 22.89
N ASP A 635 5.39 17.68 22.66
CA ASP A 635 5.89 18.53 21.58
C ASP A 635 5.59 17.87 20.22
N GLY A 636 4.97 18.62 19.28
CA GLY A 636 4.58 18.07 17.98
C GLY A 636 3.49 16.99 18.07
N MET A 637 2.60 17.08 19.06
CA MET A 637 1.45 16.18 19.15
C MET A 637 0.42 16.51 18.05
N PRO A 638 -0.22 15.51 17.38
CA PRO A 638 -1.20 15.74 16.31
C PRO A 638 -2.41 16.64 16.65
N LEU A 639 -2.66 16.93 17.92
CA LEU A 639 -3.70 17.87 18.38
C LEU A 639 -3.33 19.36 18.18
N ASP A 640 -2.07 19.66 17.89
CA ASP A 640 -1.60 21.01 17.55
C ASP A 640 -1.71 21.32 16.05
N ASP A 641 -1.66 20.28 15.22
CA ASP A 641 -1.72 20.36 13.77
C ASP A 641 -3.18 20.40 13.25
N GLN A 642 -3.35 20.72 11.98
CA GLN A 642 -4.66 20.75 11.31
C GLN A 642 -4.52 20.09 9.93
N PRO A 643 -5.44 19.18 9.52
CA PRO A 643 -5.46 18.59 8.18
C PRO A 643 -5.61 19.64 7.07
N GLU A 644 -5.37 19.23 5.82
CA GLU A 644 -5.59 20.10 4.68
C GLU A 644 -7.06 20.49 4.53
N ALA A 645 -7.32 21.68 3.99
CA ALA A 645 -8.69 22.23 3.91
C ALA A 645 -9.67 21.38 3.07
N SER A 646 -9.15 20.46 2.25
CA SER A 646 -9.88 19.46 1.47
C SER A 646 -10.31 18.22 2.25
N GLU A 647 -9.76 17.98 3.44
CA GLU A 647 -10.00 16.80 4.28
C GLU A 647 -11.01 17.05 5.41
N LEU A 648 -11.37 15.96 6.12
CA LEU A 648 -12.19 15.98 7.32
C LEU A 648 -11.41 16.55 8.50
N GLY A 649 -12.01 17.52 9.19
CA GLY A 649 -11.35 18.29 10.23
C GLY A 649 -10.44 19.40 9.70
N GLY A 650 -10.37 19.62 8.38
CA GLY A 650 -9.58 20.66 7.74
C GLY A 650 -10.14 22.08 7.91
N THR A 651 -11.38 22.25 8.42
CA THR A 651 -11.92 23.59 8.73
C THR A 651 -11.31 24.20 10.01
N PRO A 652 -11.34 25.54 10.19
CA PRO A 652 -10.64 26.18 11.30
C PRO A 652 -11.16 25.81 12.70
N SER A 653 -10.34 25.11 13.49
CA SER A 653 -10.59 24.65 14.88
C SER A 653 -11.55 25.55 15.67
N GLY A 654 -12.67 25.01 16.14
CA GLY A 654 -13.61 25.70 17.05
C GLY A 654 -12.94 26.12 18.36
N PHE A 655 -11.95 25.35 18.81
CA PHE A 655 -11.09 25.70 19.94
C PHE A 655 -10.06 26.77 19.52
N LYS A 656 -10.32 28.04 19.90
CA LYS A 656 -9.49 29.20 19.54
C LYS A 656 -8.32 29.45 20.51
N GLY A 657 -7.32 30.19 20.05
CA GLY A 657 -6.10 30.58 20.78
C GLY A 657 -4.84 30.18 20.01
N GLU A 658 -3.69 30.76 20.35
CA GLU A 658 -2.38 30.36 19.80
C GLU A 658 -1.88 29.07 20.50
N VAL A 659 -1.10 28.24 19.80
CA VAL A 659 -0.44 27.08 20.43
C VAL A 659 0.70 27.58 21.31
N TYR A 660 0.58 27.38 22.61
CA TYR A 660 1.68 27.52 23.55
C TYR A 660 2.77 26.50 23.24
N SER A 661 3.99 26.97 23.06
CA SER A 661 5.19 26.14 22.95
C SER A 661 6.05 26.26 24.21
N ARG A 662 6.88 25.25 24.49
CA ARG A 662 7.76 25.29 25.68
C ARG A 662 8.75 26.45 25.61
N LEU A 663 9.21 26.79 24.40
CA LEU A 663 10.17 27.88 24.20
C LEU A 663 9.56 29.25 24.52
N ASP A 664 8.29 29.49 24.18
CA ASP A 664 7.64 30.77 24.53
C ASP A 664 7.56 30.96 26.03
N GLY A 665 7.20 29.90 26.77
CA GLY A 665 7.22 29.90 28.23
C GLY A 665 8.61 30.22 28.79
N TYR A 666 9.66 29.52 28.35
CA TYR A 666 11.02 29.78 28.82
C TYR A 666 11.47 31.23 28.52
N ARG A 667 11.13 31.78 27.35
CA ARG A 667 11.44 33.18 27.01
C ARG A 667 10.69 34.17 27.91
N GLN A 668 9.39 33.94 28.18
CA GLN A 668 8.63 34.75 29.14
C GLN A 668 9.27 34.75 30.54
N VAL A 669 9.73 33.58 31.03
CA VAL A 669 10.45 33.49 32.33
C VAL A 669 11.77 34.26 32.30
N MET A 670 12.54 34.15 31.22
CA MET A 670 13.80 34.86 31.03
C MET A 670 13.62 36.39 31.05
N ASP A 671 12.61 36.89 30.36
CA ASP A 671 12.35 38.32 30.19
C ASP A 671 11.60 38.94 31.40
N ASN A 672 10.84 38.14 32.16
CA ASN A 672 10.13 38.60 33.35
C ASN A 672 11.10 39.15 34.42
N ALA A 673 11.16 40.48 34.58
CA ALA A 673 12.08 41.15 35.51
C ALA A 673 11.90 40.75 36.98
N LYS A 674 10.74 40.19 37.36
CA LYS A 674 10.43 39.74 38.73
C LYS A 674 10.70 38.25 38.96
N ALA A 675 11.00 37.47 37.90
CA ALA A 675 11.17 36.03 38.05
C ALA A 675 12.39 35.69 38.94
N PRO A 676 12.25 34.73 39.88
CA PRO A 676 13.35 34.29 40.73
C PRO A 676 14.59 33.86 39.94
N ARG A 677 15.76 34.05 40.56
CA ARG A 677 17.07 33.70 39.98
C ARG A 677 17.14 32.25 39.50
N GLU A 678 16.51 31.35 40.26
CA GLU A 678 16.45 29.92 39.98
C GLU A 678 15.63 29.63 38.71
N ASP A 679 14.41 30.16 38.64
CA ASP A 679 13.51 29.97 37.50
C ASP A 679 14.10 30.50 36.19
N LYS A 680 14.82 31.63 36.23
CA LYS A 680 15.56 32.18 35.08
C LYS A 680 16.73 31.31 34.65
N ALA A 681 17.50 30.78 35.59
CA ALA A 681 18.61 29.87 35.28
C ALA A 681 18.09 28.58 34.62
N TYR A 682 16.97 28.05 35.13
CA TYR A 682 16.32 26.88 34.58
C TYR A 682 15.72 27.14 33.18
N ALA A 683 14.99 28.23 33.00
CA ALA A 683 14.43 28.62 31.71
C ALA A 683 15.51 28.79 30.63
N LEU A 684 16.63 29.47 30.95
CA LEU A 684 17.78 29.57 30.04
C LEU A 684 18.34 28.20 29.66
N PHE A 685 18.54 27.31 30.64
CA PHE A 685 19.00 25.95 30.40
C PHE A 685 18.05 25.20 29.44
N ARG A 686 16.74 25.27 29.67
CA ARG A 686 15.76 24.57 28.85
C ARG A 686 15.60 25.17 27.46
N ALA A 687 15.63 26.49 27.32
CA ALA A 687 15.62 27.18 26.04
C ALA A 687 16.84 26.85 25.15
N ILE A 688 18.00 26.55 25.74
CA ILE A 688 19.18 26.08 24.99
C ILE A 688 19.01 24.61 24.58
N ASN A 689 18.55 23.73 25.49
CA ASN A 689 18.31 22.32 25.18
C ASN A 689 17.26 22.11 24.07
N CYS A 690 16.38 23.08 23.81
CA CYS A 690 15.48 23.09 22.65
C CYS A 690 16.18 22.96 21.28
N PHE A 691 17.50 23.17 21.22
CA PHE A 691 18.28 23.10 19.97
C PHE A 691 19.29 21.96 19.95
N ALA A 692 19.33 21.12 21.00
CA ALA A 692 20.26 20.00 21.10
C ALA A 692 19.57 18.67 20.77
N PRO A 693 20.25 17.69 20.12
CA PRO A 693 21.58 17.81 19.51
C PRO A 693 21.54 18.32 18.05
N ALA A 694 20.35 18.49 17.46
CA ALA A 694 20.17 18.60 16.01
C ALA A 694 20.24 20.03 15.44
N GLY A 695 20.35 21.06 16.28
CA GLY A 695 20.51 22.46 15.87
C GLY A 695 19.22 23.18 15.45
N TYR A 696 18.13 22.47 15.16
CA TYR A 696 16.79 23.00 14.96
C TYR A 696 15.96 23.00 16.26
N ASN A 697 14.87 23.77 16.29
CA ASN A 697 14.02 23.93 17.48
C ASN A 697 13.10 22.70 17.66
N THR A 698 13.21 22.00 18.80
CA THR A 698 12.34 20.87 19.19
C THR A 698 11.26 21.25 20.21
N CYS A 699 11.16 22.54 20.56
CA CYS A 699 10.26 23.07 21.59
C CYS A 699 9.11 23.91 21.03
N GLY A 700 9.06 24.13 19.71
CA GLY A 700 8.13 25.03 19.02
C GLY A 700 8.59 25.39 17.60
N GLN A 701 7.80 26.19 16.89
CA GLN A 701 8.01 26.54 15.47
C GLN A 701 8.85 27.83 15.26
N GLN A 702 9.42 28.40 16.32
CA GLN A 702 10.20 29.64 16.22
C GLN A 702 11.59 29.38 15.62
N ASP A 703 11.96 30.13 14.59
CA ASP A 703 13.37 30.28 14.22
C ASP A 703 14.04 31.31 15.15
N ILE A 704 15.02 30.86 15.92
CA ILE A 704 15.83 31.71 16.79
C ILE A 704 17.23 31.83 16.20
N PRO A 705 17.75 33.03 15.91
CA PRO A 705 19.09 33.20 15.38
C PRO A 705 20.18 32.59 16.27
N GLN A 706 21.23 32.04 15.66
CA GLN A 706 22.37 31.50 16.40
C GLN A 706 23.00 32.53 17.35
N ALA A 707 22.97 33.83 17.02
CA ALA A 707 23.51 34.87 17.89
C ALA A 707 22.74 35.01 19.22
N GLU A 708 21.40 34.89 19.20
CA GLU A 708 20.52 34.98 20.36
C GLU A 708 20.70 33.74 21.26
N ARG A 709 20.69 32.54 20.66
CA ARG A 709 21.02 31.28 21.36
C ARG A 709 22.38 31.35 22.07
N LYS A 710 23.40 31.94 21.42
CA LYS A 710 24.74 32.15 21.98
C LYS A 710 24.75 33.12 23.15
N GLN A 711 23.89 34.13 23.12
CA GLN A 711 23.70 35.04 24.23
C GLN A 711 23.06 34.33 25.42
N TRP A 712 22.04 33.48 25.23
CA TRP A 712 21.44 32.68 26.30
C TRP A 712 22.47 31.78 27.00
N PHE A 713 23.26 31.02 26.22
CA PHE A 713 24.34 30.19 26.78
C PHE A 713 25.38 30.99 27.56
N ARG A 714 25.83 32.13 27.02
CA ARG A 714 26.75 33.04 27.73
C ARG A 714 26.15 33.60 29.02
N THR A 715 24.87 33.95 29.02
CA THR A 715 24.18 34.45 30.20
C THR A 715 24.05 33.36 31.27
N LEU A 716 23.69 32.13 30.90
CA LEU A 716 23.66 30.98 31.81
C LEU A 716 25.06 30.73 32.43
N LYS A 717 26.10 30.71 31.59
CA LYS A 717 27.49 30.44 32.00
C LYS A 717 28.19 31.58 32.75
N SER A 718 27.69 32.81 32.69
CA SER A 718 28.27 33.96 33.41
C SER A 718 27.40 34.41 34.58
N THR A 719 26.14 34.78 34.34
CA THR A 719 25.21 35.32 35.33
C THR A 719 24.69 34.26 36.30
N TYR A 720 24.63 32.99 35.89
CA TYR A 720 24.05 31.87 36.67
C TYR A 720 25.02 30.69 36.85
N ALA A 721 26.34 30.94 36.76
CA ALA A 721 27.42 29.94 36.75
C ALA A 721 27.45 29.00 37.98
N ASP A 722 26.87 29.44 39.09
CA ASP A 722 26.73 28.72 40.36
C ASP A 722 25.57 27.71 40.38
N SER A 723 24.58 27.84 39.49
CA SER A 723 23.46 26.90 39.37
C SER A 723 23.91 25.49 38.95
N SER A 724 23.10 24.48 39.30
CA SER A 724 23.28 23.09 38.80
C SER A 724 23.27 23.05 37.28
N TRP A 725 22.28 23.68 36.65
CA TRP A 725 22.08 23.69 35.19
C TRP A 725 23.23 24.33 34.41
N ALA A 726 23.82 25.41 34.92
CA ALA A 726 25.00 26.01 34.31
C ALA A 726 26.25 25.12 34.41
N LYS A 727 26.33 24.22 35.40
CA LYS A 727 27.41 23.22 35.53
C LYS A 727 27.16 22.00 34.67
N GLU A 728 25.90 21.57 34.58
CA GLU A 728 25.44 20.40 33.81
C GLU A 728 25.56 20.60 32.30
N LEU A 729 25.14 21.75 31.77
CA LEU A 729 25.12 22.04 30.34
C LEU A 729 26.54 22.24 29.78
N LYS A 730 27.20 21.16 29.33
CA LYS A 730 28.61 21.19 28.88
C LYS A 730 28.81 21.97 27.58
N TYR A 731 27.90 21.82 26.63
CA TYR A 731 28.03 22.32 25.26
C TYR A 731 26.97 23.36 24.93
N TYR A 732 27.18 24.04 23.80
CA TYR A 732 26.35 25.16 23.36
C TYR A 732 25.07 24.69 22.65
N TRP A 733 25.20 23.62 21.86
CA TRP A 733 24.20 22.62 21.45
C TRP A 733 24.97 21.35 21.05
#